data_AF-A0A6S7JM23-F1
#
_entry.id   AF-A0A6S7JM23-F1
#
_cell.length_a   1.000
_cell.length_b   1.000
_cell.length_c   1.000
_cell.angle_alpha   90.00
_cell.angle_beta   90.00
_cell.angle_gamma   90.00
#
_symmetry.space_group_name_H-M   'P 1'
#
loop_
_entity.id
_entity.type
_entity.pdbx_description
1 polymer ?
#
loop_
_entity_poly.entity_id
_entity_poly.type
_entity_poly.pdbx_seq_one_letter_code
_entity_poly.pdbx_strand_id
1 'polypeptide(L)'
;MSANSSNKRKRDGSVELKLCVICNSRCDDILHEGTERGLAKLKEATNARRNAPNDTCYNEAMDRICIAFDSSLAGDPELVWHRKCYSDFTHKGKIKRLTETVQSDNTSKRRRESSEGMPSGVSTSEACSTRRSTQPVNWDLCMFCQEPDGKQRLISVSTFNVSKNILELSKLDNKMRVRLAGVNDLIAAEGKYHQNCRNDYSYSTSKTKKESENTDIAFIFLCNELQYAAEKEQVLQLSDVWQRYQDIAAETETSVPQSFFSRRTSFKEKLVERLGSLFEFVQPLERNKLEREPLLIPRKYSHDVLADYYYSTISNDDMLTMPTYQHDDDAFRSLIHVALQIRGDFIATPGHEGLDVAEAAAIDCVPDRLYMFLNVVLGGQTLIDCDSETEGKGSAKRQTLILSLAQDIVYAVSEGKRWTPKHIGLASTLHQLTRSKHLVELFHRAGHILSYKQVLKIDTALAEHTLQSMNRDNGAVVPPNLSSDVFTHYTADNIDINDSTLDGKNTFHATQVAAWQRGPAPDAQLSQLKPSSNVTLKIPEAMEKLIPANINEGKTCPVFAECVEIEWYTVEKDESDIAQQARAIDMSYLVTRQNKETRPSWSAFNQSLSKRSAESAAITTVGYMPIIQAPAHEIDTLNTVVRRCMYISSQLGQEYTVLTVDQALYYKLMDLKWTIPEYKDKLIPRLGGLHISMNFLKVIGQHTKDCGLAEAWAEAGILGSSTIEHVMAGKAYNKGMRSHKLSFQALWRLLLPELLTFLRTIDANLADEIEKLSEADDIDKLTTTLKTARLQDVMDKFVEERSSNANFYFWWSYLEMVSILLMFTRAQRDGIWDLHLFSFRCMLPYFMRYDHTNYARWGPIYLAEMHQLPAKVLEEFKKGNLVVKRSAADFNQVSPDQAQEWLNATGKKGGGVVGITKTASALSRWALSYNLRSHVAAETALT
;
A
#
# COMPACT_ATOMS: atom_id res chain seq x y z
N MET A 1 -36.91 68.93 -26.25
CA MET A 1 -37.07 68.39 -27.62
C MET A 1 -36.19 67.16 -27.75
N SER A 2 -36.83 66.02 -28.02
CA SER A 2 -36.34 64.77 -28.64
C SER A 2 -34.93 64.25 -28.35
N ALA A 3 -34.91 63.20 -27.52
CA ALA A 3 -34.69 61.80 -27.91
C ALA A 3 -33.27 61.20 -28.03
N ASN A 4 -33.17 60.03 -27.37
CA ASN A 4 -32.51 58.77 -27.78
C ASN A 4 -30.98 58.67 -27.66
N SER A 5 -30.35 57.52 -27.35
CA SER A 5 -30.77 56.16 -27.02
C SER A 5 -29.52 55.26 -26.80
N SER A 6 -29.63 54.25 -25.93
CA SER A 6 -29.16 52.84 -26.06
C SER A 6 -27.74 52.49 -26.57
N ASN A 7 -27.04 51.56 -25.89
CA ASN A 7 -26.85 50.20 -26.43
C ASN A 7 -26.29 49.12 -25.45
N LYS A 8 -26.76 47.89 -25.71
CA LYS A 8 -26.39 46.57 -25.19
C LYS A 8 -25.08 46.03 -25.83
N ARG A 9 -24.54 44.95 -25.22
CA ARG A 9 -24.07 43.64 -25.79
C ARG A 9 -22.56 43.26 -25.72
N LYS A 10 -22.36 41.97 -25.38
CA LYS A 10 -21.50 40.91 -25.97
C LYS A 10 -20.16 40.53 -25.30
N ARG A 11 -20.02 39.21 -25.08
CA ARG A 11 -18.74 38.47 -25.10
C ARG A 11 -18.04 38.80 -26.42
N ASP A 12 -16.84 39.36 -26.35
CA ASP A 12 -15.99 39.57 -27.51
C ASP A 12 -14.54 39.18 -27.19
N GLY A 13 -13.99 38.32 -28.04
CA GLY A 13 -12.64 37.76 -27.93
C GLY A 13 -11.63 38.62 -28.68
N SER A 14 -11.38 39.84 -28.20
CA SER A 14 -10.37 40.75 -28.75
C SER A 14 -9.18 40.92 -27.80
N VAL A 15 -7.99 40.51 -28.21
CA VAL A 15 -6.75 40.79 -27.49
C VAL A 15 -6.48 42.30 -27.56
N GLU A 16 -6.42 43.01 -26.43
CA GLU A 16 -5.96 44.41 -26.42
C GLU A 16 -4.46 44.45 -26.73
N LEU A 17 -4.10 44.75 -27.98
CA LEU A 17 -2.72 44.79 -28.51
C LEU A 17 -1.80 45.86 -27.86
N LYS A 18 -2.25 46.58 -26.82
CA LYS A 18 -1.49 47.64 -26.12
C LYS A 18 -1.01 47.26 -24.71
N LEU A 19 -1.18 46.00 -24.30
CA LEU A 19 -0.72 45.46 -23.01
C LEU A 19 0.31 44.35 -23.23
N CYS A 20 1.19 44.11 -22.25
CA CYS A 20 2.15 43.01 -22.33
C CYS A 20 1.39 41.68 -22.49
N VAL A 21 1.57 41.00 -23.63
CA VAL A 21 0.82 39.76 -23.96
C VAL A 21 1.01 38.63 -22.92
N ILE A 22 2.13 38.67 -22.18
CA ILE A 22 2.48 37.65 -21.18
C ILE A 22 1.82 37.94 -19.83
N CYS A 23 2.02 39.13 -19.24
CA CYS A 23 1.51 39.46 -17.90
C CYS A 23 0.20 40.25 -17.88
N ASN A 24 -0.31 40.65 -19.04
CA ASN A 24 -1.55 41.39 -19.23
C ASN A 24 -1.66 42.69 -18.40
N SER A 25 -0.53 43.38 -18.18
CA SER A 25 -0.46 44.61 -17.39
C SER A 25 0.40 45.68 -18.06
N ARG A 26 0.15 46.96 -17.74
CA ARG A 26 1.09 48.07 -17.94
C ARG A 26 1.96 48.17 -16.71
N CYS A 27 3.14 47.56 -16.73
CA CYS A 27 4.15 47.86 -15.72
C CYS A 27 4.86 49.17 -16.10
N ASP A 28 5.56 49.81 -15.17
CA ASP A 28 6.37 51.01 -15.43
C ASP A 28 7.57 50.73 -16.39
N ASP A 29 7.82 49.46 -16.72
CA ASP A 29 8.83 49.02 -17.68
C ASP A 29 8.37 49.22 -19.15
N ILE A 30 9.32 49.60 -20.02
CA ILE A 30 9.06 49.84 -21.45
C ILE A 30 8.52 48.57 -22.14
N LEU A 31 7.38 48.69 -22.81
CA LEU A 31 6.84 47.69 -23.72
C LEU A 31 7.62 47.69 -25.04
N HIS A 32 8.08 46.52 -25.46
CA HIS A 32 8.76 46.34 -26.73
C HIS A 32 7.83 45.68 -27.73
N GLU A 33 7.74 46.25 -28.94
CA GLU A 33 7.07 45.63 -30.08
C GLU A 33 7.83 44.39 -30.54
N GLY A 34 7.07 43.36 -30.91
CA GLY A 34 7.60 42.09 -31.32
C GLY A 34 8.25 42.13 -32.69
N THR A 35 9.58 42.05 -32.71
CA THR A 35 10.31 41.72 -33.95
C THR A 35 9.87 40.35 -34.48
N GLU A 36 9.94 40.12 -35.81
CA GLU A 36 9.64 38.84 -36.46
C GLU A 36 10.34 37.64 -35.78
N ARG A 37 11.64 37.78 -35.48
CA ARG A 37 12.43 36.79 -34.73
C ARG A 37 11.94 36.61 -33.29
N GLY A 38 11.45 37.69 -32.68
CA GLY A 38 10.87 37.70 -31.35
C GLY A 38 9.56 36.91 -31.27
N LEU A 39 8.67 37.15 -32.24
CA LEU A 39 7.38 36.49 -32.40
C LEU A 39 7.55 35.00 -32.69
N ALA A 40 8.49 34.61 -33.57
CA ALA A 40 8.79 33.21 -33.85
C ALA A 40 9.23 32.43 -32.59
N LYS A 41 10.13 33.02 -31.78
CA LYS A 41 10.55 32.44 -30.50
C LYS A 41 9.43 32.39 -29.46
N LEU A 42 8.55 33.39 -29.45
CA LEU A 42 7.41 33.42 -28.55
C LEU A 42 6.45 32.27 -28.88
N LYS A 43 6.17 32.06 -30.17
CA LYS A 43 5.35 30.95 -30.67
C LYS A 43 5.96 29.58 -30.35
N GLU A 44 7.27 29.43 -30.55
CA GLU A 44 8.02 28.21 -30.20
C GLU A 44 7.93 27.90 -28.70
N ALA A 45 8.15 28.92 -27.86
CA ALA A 45 8.05 28.80 -26.41
C ALA A 45 6.64 28.44 -25.93
N THR A 46 5.60 29.06 -26.50
CA THR A 46 4.20 28.77 -26.19
C THR A 46 3.85 27.32 -26.52
N ASN A 47 4.26 26.82 -27.70
CA ASN A 47 4.02 25.43 -28.08
C ASN A 47 4.75 24.44 -27.16
N ALA A 48 6.00 24.73 -26.78
CA ALA A 48 6.77 23.87 -25.89
C ALA A 48 6.16 23.81 -24.47
N ARG A 49 5.68 24.94 -23.95
CA ARG A 49 5.05 25.03 -22.62
C ARG A 49 3.66 24.39 -22.59
N ARG A 50 2.86 24.55 -23.65
CA ARG A 50 1.52 23.93 -23.74
C ARG A 50 1.55 22.41 -23.75
N ASN A 51 2.64 21.83 -24.28
CA ASN A 51 2.87 20.39 -24.27
C ASN A 51 3.42 19.86 -22.94
N ALA A 52 3.69 20.72 -21.94
CA ALA A 52 4.21 20.35 -20.63
C ALA A 52 3.10 20.43 -19.56
N PRO A 53 2.55 19.30 -19.06
CA PRO A 53 1.42 19.31 -18.13
C PRO A 53 1.74 19.88 -16.74
N ASN A 54 3.02 20.07 -16.42
CA ASN A 54 3.50 20.55 -15.12
C ASN A 54 3.79 22.07 -15.08
N ASP A 55 3.58 22.81 -16.18
CA ASP A 55 3.84 24.26 -16.25
C ASP A 55 2.53 25.08 -16.19
N THR A 56 1.93 25.16 -15.01
CA THR A 56 0.64 25.87 -14.82
C THR A 56 0.78 27.40 -14.69
N CYS A 57 2.00 27.92 -14.52
CA CYS A 57 2.23 29.32 -14.18
C CYS A 57 2.04 30.31 -15.35
N TYR A 58 1.91 29.80 -16.57
CA TYR A 58 1.75 30.61 -17.78
C TYR A 58 0.51 30.28 -18.61
N ASN A 59 -0.45 29.50 -18.10
CA ASN A 59 -1.63 29.04 -18.85
C ASN A 59 -2.40 30.19 -19.53
N GLU A 60 -2.75 31.24 -18.78
CA GLU A 60 -3.47 32.38 -19.35
C GLU A 60 -2.64 33.15 -20.39
N ALA A 61 -1.32 33.21 -20.20
CA ALA A 61 -0.41 33.84 -21.17
C ALA A 61 -0.35 33.01 -22.46
N MET A 62 -0.33 31.68 -22.36
CA MET A 62 -0.34 30.77 -23.50
C MET A 62 -1.63 30.91 -24.30
N ASP A 63 -2.78 30.98 -23.63
CA ASP A 63 -4.08 31.15 -24.29
C ASP A 63 -4.18 32.51 -25.01
N ARG A 64 -3.75 33.61 -24.35
CA ARG A 64 -3.69 34.95 -24.98
C ARG A 64 -2.79 34.97 -26.23
N ILE A 65 -1.61 34.36 -26.15
CA ILE A 65 -0.66 34.30 -27.27
C ILE A 65 -1.22 33.44 -28.42
N CYS A 66 -1.85 32.30 -28.13
CA CYS A 66 -2.47 31.46 -29.17
C CYS A 66 -3.60 32.20 -29.88
N ILE A 67 -4.51 32.84 -29.13
CA ILE A 67 -5.61 33.63 -29.69
C ILE A 67 -5.06 34.73 -30.61
N ALA A 68 -3.98 35.41 -30.21
CA ALA A 68 -3.37 36.46 -31.03
C ALA A 68 -2.73 35.94 -32.33
N PHE A 69 -2.14 34.74 -32.34
CA PHE A 69 -1.60 34.11 -33.56
C PHE A 69 -2.68 33.48 -34.44
N ASP A 70 -3.80 33.05 -33.88
CA ASP A 70 -4.90 32.43 -34.63
C ASP A 70 -5.84 33.47 -35.27
N SER A 71 -5.90 34.68 -34.72
CA SER A 71 -6.72 35.80 -35.23
C SER A 71 -6.07 36.58 -36.38
N SER A 72 -4.80 36.33 -36.70
CA SER A 72 -4.06 37.06 -37.73
C SER A 72 -4.11 36.35 -39.10
N LEU A 73 -5.19 36.56 -39.86
CA LEU A 73 -5.42 35.93 -41.18
C LEU A 73 -4.60 36.52 -42.35
N ALA A 74 -3.69 37.49 -42.13
CA ALA A 74 -2.91 38.10 -43.23
C ALA A 74 -1.58 38.79 -42.84
N GLY A 75 -0.94 38.44 -41.70
CA GLY A 75 0.33 39.05 -41.27
C GLY A 75 0.66 38.72 -39.80
N ASP A 76 1.91 38.89 -39.38
CA ASP A 76 2.34 38.64 -37.99
C ASP A 76 1.63 39.58 -36.99
N PRO A 77 1.18 39.09 -35.81
CA PRO A 77 0.44 39.92 -34.86
C PRO A 77 1.33 40.96 -34.18
N GLU A 78 0.86 42.22 -34.11
CA GLU A 78 1.50 43.33 -33.39
C GLU A 78 1.43 43.13 -31.87
N LEU A 79 2.23 42.18 -31.36
CA LEU A 79 2.32 41.89 -29.93
C LEU A 79 3.38 42.75 -29.25
N VAL A 80 3.04 43.29 -28.08
CA VAL A 80 3.96 44.00 -27.21
C VAL A 80 4.22 43.22 -25.92
N TRP A 81 5.44 43.33 -25.36
CA TRP A 81 5.81 42.68 -24.09
C TRP A 81 6.90 43.43 -23.34
N HIS A 82 6.98 43.22 -22.02
CA HIS A 82 8.14 43.63 -21.25
C HIS A 82 9.34 42.72 -21.57
N ARG A 83 10.54 43.30 -21.67
CA ARG A 83 11.78 42.54 -21.95
C ARG A 83 12.01 41.41 -20.94
N LYS A 84 11.71 41.66 -19.66
CA LYS A 84 11.82 40.67 -18.58
C LYS A 84 10.82 39.53 -18.74
N CYS A 85 9.55 39.86 -19.00
CA CYS A 85 8.49 38.87 -19.23
C CYS A 85 8.84 37.96 -20.43
N TYR A 86 9.29 38.55 -21.54
CA TYR A 86 9.70 37.80 -22.73
C TYR A 86 10.92 36.93 -22.46
N SER A 87 11.95 37.45 -21.78
CA SER A 87 13.16 36.70 -21.45
C SER A 87 12.87 35.51 -20.53
N ASP A 88 11.99 35.67 -19.54
CA ASP A 88 11.62 34.58 -18.65
C ASP A 88 10.73 33.54 -19.34
N PHE A 89 9.78 33.99 -20.16
CA PHE A 89 8.88 33.11 -20.89
C PHE A 89 9.62 32.29 -21.96
N THR A 90 10.56 32.91 -22.69
CA THR A 90 11.34 32.26 -23.77
C THR A 90 12.68 31.67 -23.31
N HIS A 91 12.93 31.57 -22.00
CA HIS A 91 14.21 31.14 -21.45
C HIS A 91 14.56 29.69 -21.87
N LYS A 92 15.55 29.55 -22.77
CA LYS A 92 15.96 28.26 -23.37
C LYS A 92 16.22 27.15 -22.35
N GLY A 93 16.90 27.46 -21.24
CA GLY A 93 17.19 26.46 -20.19
C GLY A 93 15.96 26.00 -19.41
N LYS A 94 14.94 26.85 -19.27
CA LYS A 94 13.69 26.49 -18.58
C LYS A 94 12.83 25.64 -19.50
N ILE A 95 12.71 26.03 -20.77
CA ILE A 95 11.99 25.29 -21.80
C ILE A 95 12.64 23.92 -22.05
N LYS A 96 13.98 23.84 -22.17
CA LYS A 96 14.69 22.57 -22.38
C LYS A 96 14.40 21.56 -21.27
N ARG A 97 14.45 21.98 -20.00
CA ARG A 97 14.09 21.15 -18.84
C ARG A 97 12.63 20.70 -18.90
N LEU A 98 11.70 21.59 -19.27
CA LEU A 98 10.28 21.23 -19.42
C LEU A 98 10.07 20.18 -20.53
N THR A 99 10.72 20.33 -21.69
CA THR A 99 10.65 19.35 -22.78
C THR A 99 11.39 18.04 -22.47
N GLU A 100 12.49 18.08 -21.72
CA GLU A 100 13.21 16.88 -21.25
C GLU A 100 12.35 16.07 -20.26
N THR A 101 11.58 16.74 -19.38
CA THR A 101 10.63 16.08 -18.49
C THR A 101 9.51 15.39 -19.29
N VAL A 102 8.94 16.06 -20.31
CA VAL A 102 7.90 15.47 -21.18
C VAL A 102 8.44 14.32 -22.04
N GLN A 103 9.69 14.43 -22.52
CA GLN A 103 10.36 13.32 -23.22
C GLN A 103 10.65 12.16 -22.28
N SER A 104 11.05 12.42 -21.03
CA SER A 104 11.24 11.39 -20.01
C SER A 104 9.93 10.69 -19.65
N ASP A 105 8.81 11.42 -19.59
CA ASP A 105 7.46 10.91 -19.32
C ASP A 105 6.85 10.16 -20.52
N ASN A 106 7.17 10.56 -21.75
CA ASN A 106 6.78 9.82 -22.95
C ASN A 106 7.66 8.58 -23.17
N THR A 107 8.93 8.60 -22.79
CA THR A 107 9.77 7.38 -22.76
C THR A 107 9.37 6.43 -21.64
N SER A 108 8.84 6.92 -20.50
CA SER A 108 8.32 6.06 -19.43
C SER A 108 6.90 5.56 -19.69
N LYS A 109 6.11 6.22 -20.56
CA LYS A 109 4.86 5.66 -21.14
C LYS A 109 5.10 4.67 -22.27
N ARG A 110 6.08 4.88 -23.16
CA ARG A 110 6.46 3.89 -24.20
C ARG A 110 7.28 2.71 -23.67
N ARG A 111 7.94 2.82 -22.51
CA ARG A 111 8.62 1.71 -21.81
C ARG A 111 7.72 0.85 -20.92
N ARG A 112 6.40 1.09 -20.90
CA ARG A 112 5.44 0.13 -20.30
C ARG A 112 4.96 -0.94 -21.31
N GLU A 113 5.39 -0.84 -22.56
CA GLU A 113 5.20 -1.85 -23.61
C GLU A 113 6.54 -2.26 -24.20
N SER A 114 7.47 -2.78 -23.39
CA SER A 114 8.54 -3.70 -23.81
C SER A 114 9.52 -3.92 -22.65
N SER A 115 9.70 -5.19 -22.32
CA SER A 115 10.53 -5.74 -21.26
C SER A 115 12.03 -5.68 -21.54
N GLU A 116 12.80 -5.63 -20.44
CA GLU A 116 14.14 -6.22 -20.21
C GLU A 116 15.36 -5.75 -21.05
N GLY A 117 16.44 -5.36 -20.34
CA GLY A 117 17.79 -5.19 -20.89
C GLY A 117 18.72 -4.32 -20.03
N MET A 118 19.44 -4.93 -19.09
CA MET A 118 20.59 -4.39 -18.32
C MET A 118 21.83 -4.21 -19.24
N PRO A 119 22.85 -3.34 -18.95
CA PRO A 119 23.75 -3.53 -17.80
C PRO A 119 24.28 -2.27 -17.06
N SER A 120 24.45 -2.46 -15.75
CA SER A 120 25.56 -2.07 -14.86
C SER A 120 26.33 -0.76 -15.07
N GLY A 121 26.32 0.11 -14.04
CA GLY A 121 27.29 1.20 -13.86
C GLY A 121 27.06 2.01 -12.57
N VAL A 122 27.90 1.74 -11.57
CA VAL A 122 28.09 2.37 -10.25
C VAL A 122 27.87 3.90 -10.19
N SER A 123 27.11 4.40 -9.21
CA SER A 123 27.59 5.32 -8.13
C SER A 123 26.48 6.17 -7.48
N THR A 124 26.48 6.11 -6.14
CA THR A 124 26.15 7.17 -5.15
C THR A 124 24.74 7.77 -5.10
N SER A 125 24.03 7.31 -4.06
CA SER A 125 23.24 8.10 -3.10
C SER A 125 23.05 9.59 -3.39
N GLU A 126 21.80 10.04 -3.47
CA GLU A 126 21.40 11.25 -2.76
C GLU A 126 19.89 11.27 -2.51
N ALA A 127 19.56 11.42 -1.22
CA ALA A 127 18.23 11.66 -0.71
C ALA A 127 17.77 13.08 -1.03
N CYS A 128 16.49 13.28 -1.31
CA CYS A 128 15.86 14.60 -1.23
C CYS A 128 14.46 14.40 -0.62
N SER A 129 14.31 14.61 0.69
CA SER A 129 14.21 15.90 1.41
C SER A 129 12.84 16.56 1.21
N THR A 130 12.05 16.48 2.27
CA THR A 130 10.91 17.37 2.51
C THR A 130 11.34 18.49 3.46
N ARG A 131 10.77 19.68 3.22
CA ARG A 131 10.78 20.94 4.02
C ARG A 131 11.85 21.98 3.66
N ARG A 132 11.37 23.21 3.45
CA ARG A 132 12.14 24.45 3.27
C ARG A 132 13.14 24.61 4.42
N SER A 133 14.42 24.37 4.13
CA SER A 133 15.54 24.80 4.95
C SER A 133 16.14 26.04 4.30
N THR A 134 16.30 27.12 5.06
CA THR A 134 17.18 28.23 4.66
C THR A 134 18.58 27.65 4.44
N GLN A 135 19.15 27.87 3.25
CA GLN A 135 20.46 27.32 2.93
C GLN A 135 21.51 27.75 3.95
N PRO A 136 22.44 26.86 4.35
CA PRO A 136 23.55 27.20 5.23
C PRO A 136 24.36 28.34 4.63
N VAL A 137 24.86 29.25 5.48
CA VAL A 137 25.67 30.39 5.04
C VAL A 137 26.92 29.86 4.35
N ASN A 138 27.09 30.22 3.08
CA ASN A 138 28.32 29.94 2.35
C ASN A 138 29.36 30.99 2.76
N TRP A 139 30.40 30.55 3.48
CA TRP A 139 31.48 31.39 4.01
C TRP A 139 32.48 31.85 2.94
N ASP A 140 32.43 31.27 1.74
CA ASP A 140 33.18 31.76 0.58
C ASP A 140 32.54 32.95 -0.11
N LEU A 141 31.30 33.28 0.26
CA LEU A 141 30.55 34.43 -0.25
C LEU A 141 30.37 35.48 0.85
N CYS A 142 29.98 36.69 0.48
CA CYS A 142 29.70 37.74 1.45
C CYS A 142 28.56 37.30 2.40
N MET A 143 28.77 37.34 3.72
CA MET A 143 27.79 36.87 4.72
C MET A 143 26.44 37.63 4.65
N PHE A 144 26.46 38.88 4.20
CA PHE A 144 25.27 39.74 4.10
C PHE A 144 24.44 39.47 2.83
N CYS A 145 25.06 39.47 1.64
CA CYS A 145 24.34 39.31 0.37
C CYS A 145 24.32 37.86 -0.17
N GLN A 146 25.27 37.01 0.23
CA GLN A 146 25.48 35.65 -0.29
C GLN A 146 25.73 35.61 -1.82
N GLU A 147 26.42 36.62 -2.35
CA GLU A 147 26.80 36.73 -3.76
C GLU A 147 28.33 36.91 -3.92
N PRO A 148 28.94 36.35 -4.98
CA PRO A 148 30.39 36.32 -5.17
C PRO A 148 31.03 37.62 -5.67
N ASP A 149 30.38 38.42 -6.54
CA ASP A 149 30.83 39.79 -6.84
C ASP A 149 29.88 40.52 -7.82
N GLY A 150 30.05 41.84 -7.87
CA GLY A 150 29.96 42.57 -9.13
C GLY A 150 30.93 43.75 -9.25
N LYS A 151 31.46 44.34 -8.16
CA LYS A 151 32.26 45.58 -8.17
C LYS A 151 33.20 45.79 -6.95
N GLN A 152 33.26 44.90 -5.95
CA GLN A 152 34.02 45.14 -4.71
C GLN A 152 34.70 43.88 -4.15
N ARG A 153 35.95 44.02 -3.69
CA ARG A 153 36.73 42.93 -3.07
C ARG A 153 36.07 42.43 -1.78
N LEU A 154 35.96 41.11 -1.62
CA LEU A 154 35.62 40.47 -0.34
C LEU A 154 36.74 40.65 0.69
N ILE A 155 36.36 41.08 1.90
CA ILE A 155 37.25 41.30 3.04
C ILE A 155 36.94 40.25 4.11
N SER A 156 37.97 39.54 4.58
CA SER A 156 37.85 38.59 5.69
C SER A 156 37.77 39.30 7.04
N VAL A 157 36.97 38.79 7.96
CA VAL A 157 36.94 39.26 9.36
C VAL A 157 38.26 38.84 10.03
N SER A 158 39.13 39.82 10.28
CA SER A 158 40.50 39.58 10.77
C SER A 158 40.75 40.05 12.21
N THR A 159 39.77 40.65 12.89
CA THR A 159 39.92 41.13 14.27
C THR A 159 38.71 40.80 15.14
N PHE A 160 38.96 40.47 16.41
CA PHE A 160 37.91 40.11 17.37
C PHE A 160 36.90 41.24 17.58
N ASN A 161 37.35 42.50 17.46
CA ASN A 161 36.48 43.65 17.61
C ASN A 161 35.46 43.75 16.46
N VAL A 162 35.86 43.42 15.23
CA VAL A 162 34.95 43.35 14.08
C VAL A 162 33.98 42.18 14.21
N SER A 163 34.48 41.01 14.63
CA SER A 163 33.68 39.80 14.89
C SER A 163 32.56 40.09 15.91
N LYS A 164 32.93 40.65 17.08
CA LYS A 164 31.99 40.98 18.15
C LYS A 164 30.95 42.01 17.74
N ASN A 165 31.37 43.07 17.04
CA ASN A 165 30.47 44.14 16.60
C ASN A 165 29.39 43.61 15.63
N ILE A 166 29.76 42.78 14.66
CA ILE A 166 28.81 42.18 13.71
C ILE A 166 27.84 41.23 14.43
N LEU A 167 28.34 40.40 15.36
CA LEU A 167 27.49 39.49 16.14
C LEU A 167 26.51 40.24 17.06
N GLU A 168 26.92 41.35 17.67
CA GLU A 168 26.02 42.19 18.49
C GLU A 168 24.94 42.85 17.64
N LEU A 169 25.30 43.44 16.49
CA LEU A 169 24.35 44.03 15.57
C LEU A 169 23.43 42.98 14.91
N SER A 170 23.87 41.72 14.79
CA SER A 170 23.06 40.63 14.21
C SER A 170 21.79 40.37 14.99
N LYS A 171 21.76 40.68 16.29
CA LYS A 171 20.57 40.55 17.14
C LYS A 171 19.43 41.47 16.70
N LEU A 172 19.76 42.58 16.03
CA LEU A 172 18.82 43.62 15.58
C LEU A 172 18.35 43.41 14.14
N ASP A 173 18.94 42.47 13.38
CA ASP A 173 18.56 42.15 12.01
C ASP A 173 18.12 40.69 11.91
N ASN A 174 16.84 40.45 11.60
CA ASN A 174 16.25 39.11 11.64
C ASN A 174 16.92 38.14 10.65
N LYS A 175 17.43 38.64 9.51
CA LYS A 175 18.11 37.85 8.49
C LYS A 175 19.50 37.42 8.96
N MET A 176 20.26 38.34 9.57
CA MET A 176 21.58 38.04 10.14
C MET A 176 21.47 37.19 11.41
N ARG A 177 20.44 37.39 12.23
CA ARG A 177 20.18 36.59 13.44
C ARG A 177 20.03 35.10 13.13
N VAL A 178 19.30 34.75 12.08
CA VAL A 178 19.11 33.35 11.66
C VAL A 178 20.36 32.79 11.01
N ARG A 179 21.07 33.60 10.20
CA ARG A 179 22.28 33.17 9.49
C ARG A 179 23.48 32.94 10.40
N LEU A 180 23.62 33.74 11.45
CA LEU A 180 24.73 33.67 12.40
C LEU A 180 24.34 32.92 13.69
N ALA A 181 23.18 32.28 13.72
CA ALA A 181 22.73 31.49 14.86
C ALA A 181 23.72 30.36 15.16
N GLY A 182 24.31 30.38 16.36
CA GLY A 182 25.31 29.39 16.78
C GLY A 182 26.76 29.73 16.43
N VAL A 183 27.03 30.86 15.76
CA VAL A 183 28.39 31.33 15.47
C VAL A 183 28.84 32.31 16.55
N ASN A 184 29.81 31.91 17.36
CA ASN A 184 30.34 32.76 18.45
C ASN A 184 31.60 33.54 18.03
N ASP A 185 32.29 33.12 16.97
CA ASP A 185 33.46 33.80 16.44
C ASP A 185 33.51 33.73 14.90
N LEU A 186 33.36 34.90 14.27
CA LEU A 186 33.41 35.04 12.82
C LEU A 186 34.82 34.89 12.23
N ILE A 187 35.88 34.95 13.04
CA ILE A 187 37.25 34.66 12.59
C ILE A 187 37.41 33.15 12.41
N ALA A 188 37.01 32.37 13.42
CA ALA A 188 37.02 30.91 13.36
C ALA A 188 36.05 30.36 12.29
N ALA A 189 34.95 31.07 12.01
CA ALA A 189 34.02 30.73 10.93
C ALA A 189 34.44 31.25 9.55
N GLU A 190 35.64 31.83 9.43
CA GLU A 190 36.19 32.40 8.19
C GLU A 190 35.27 33.41 7.47
N GLY A 191 34.55 34.22 8.24
CA GLY A 191 33.55 35.15 7.73
C GLY A 191 34.12 36.20 6.78
N LYS A 192 33.50 36.36 5.60
CA LYS A 192 33.88 37.37 4.59
C LYS A 192 32.71 38.33 4.29
N TYR A 193 33.02 39.58 3.95
CA TYR A 193 32.01 40.61 3.64
C TYR A 193 32.50 41.63 2.59
N HIS A 194 31.57 42.27 1.87
CA HIS A 194 31.86 43.47 1.07
C HIS A 194 31.82 44.72 1.95
N GLN A 195 32.75 45.66 1.77
CA GLN A 195 32.81 46.88 2.59
C GLN A 195 31.50 47.68 2.55
N ASN A 196 30.85 47.80 1.37
CA ASN A 196 29.55 48.46 1.26
C ASN A 196 28.46 47.68 1.99
N CYS A 197 28.39 46.35 1.83
CA CYS A 197 27.39 45.56 2.54
C CYS A 197 27.53 45.69 4.07
N ARG A 198 28.76 45.80 4.60
CA ARG A 198 28.98 46.04 6.02
C ARG A 198 28.57 47.46 6.42
N ASN A 199 28.88 48.47 5.62
CA ASN A 199 28.49 49.84 5.90
C ASN A 199 26.96 50.02 5.83
N ASP A 200 26.30 49.44 4.83
CA ASP A 200 24.84 49.44 4.67
C ASP A 200 24.17 48.72 5.83
N TYR A 201 24.75 47.59 6.25
CA TYR A 201 24.30 46.83 7.41
C TYR A 201 24.49 47.59 8.73
N SER A 202 25.65 48.21 8.95
CA SER A 202 25.88 49.06 10.12
C SER A 202 25.01 50.31 10.09
N TYR A 203 24.73 50.87 8.93
CA TYR A 203 23.83 52.03 8.77
C TYR A 203 22.38 51.66 9.04
N SER A 204 21.88 50.55 8.46
CA SER A 204 20.51 50.07 8.70
C SER A 204 20.30 49.72 10.17
N THR A 205 21.23 49.00 10.79
CA THR A 205 21.14 48.63 12.21
C THR A 205 21.36 49.82 13.14
N SER A 206 22.18 50.81 12.79
CA SER A 206 22.32 52.07 13.56
C SER A 206 21.08 52.96 13.43
N LYS A 207 20.40 52.93 12.28
CA LYS A 207 19.10 53.57 12.09
C LYS A 207 18.04 52.87 12.94
N THR A 208 17.98 51.54 12.94
CA THR A 208 17.10 50.75 13.83
C THR A 208 17.41 50.98 15.30
N LYS A 209 18.69 51.17 15.66
CA LYS A 209 19.15 51.49 17.04
C LYS A 209 18.83 52.93 17.48
N LYS A 210 18.79 53.89 16.54
CA LYS A 210 18.32 55.27 16.78
C LYS A 210 16.79 55.39 16.76
N GLU A 211 16.11 54.59 15.94
CA GLU A 211 14.65 54.48 15.93
C GLU A 211 14.14 53.81 17.21
N SER A 212 14.91 52.90 17.82
CA SER A 212 14.58 52.35 19.15
C SER A 212 14.74 53.33 20.32
N GLU A 213 15.36 54.51 20.13
CA GLU A 213 15.52 55.53 21.17
C GLU A 213 14.47 56.67 21.09
N ASN A 214 13.56 56.67 20.09
CA ASN A 214 12.55 57.74 19.99
C ASN A 214 11.24 57.34 19.28
N THR A 215 10.65 56.22 19.68
CA THR A 215 9.31 55.84 19.21
C THR A 215 8.47 55.28 20.34
N ASP A 216 7.22 55.76 20.40
CA ASP A 216 6.12 55.19 21.16
C ASP A 216 5.92 53.72 20.77
N ILE A 217 6.52 52.83 21.57
CA ILE A 217 6.56 51.38 21.35
C ILE A 217 5.13 50.81 21.33
N ALA A 218 4.25 51.35 22.18
CA ALA A 218 2.85 50.97 22.23
C ALA A 218 2.11 51.25 20.90
N PHE A 219 2.41 52.38 20.24
CA PHE A 219 1.79 52.73 18.97
C PHE A 219 2.26 51.81 17.83
N ILE A 220 3.51 51.34 17.87
CA ILE A 220 4.05 50.39 16.89
C ILE A 220 3.40 49.01 17.06
N PHE A 221 3.27 48.52 18.30
CA PHE A 221 2.57 47.27 18.58
C PHE A 221 1.12 47.32 18.13
N LEU A 222 0.42 48.41 18.42
CA LEU A 222 -0.94 48.63 17.93
C LEU A 222 -1.00 48.58 16.39
N CYS A 223 -0.09 49.25 15.69
CA CYS A 223 -0.09 49.23 14.22
C CYS A 223 0.12 47.81 13.65
N ASN A 224 0.94 46.98 14.31
CA ASN A 224 1.15 45.59 13.90
C ASN A 224 -0.08 44.72 14.19
N GLU A 225 -0.75 44.90 15.34
CA GLU A 225 -2.03 44.21 15.63
C GLU A 225 -3.11 44.59 14.61
N LEU A 226 -3.21 45.87 14.26
CA LEU A 226 -4.18 46.35 13.26
C LEU A 226 -3.85 45.87 11.84
N GLN A 227 -2.57 45.72 11.49
CA GLN A 227 -2.18 45.09 10.23
C GLN A 227 -2.63 43.62 10.16
N TYR A 228 -2.43 42.87 11.24
CA TYR A 228 -2.92 41.49 11.33
C TYR A 228 -4.46 41.43 11.30
N ALA A 229 -5.15 42.36 11.96
CA ALA A 229 -6.61 42.48 11.90
C ALA A 229 -7.10 42.80 10.47
N ALA A 230 -6.36 43.60 9.70
CA ALA A 230 -6.63 43.87 8.29
C ALA A 230 -6.46 42.62 7.42
N GLU A 231 -5.40 41.82 7.65
CA GLU A 231 -5.17 40.53 6.98
C GLU A 231 -6.24 39.49 7.32
N LYS A 232 -6.85 39.61 8.51
CA LYS A 232 -7.99 38.81 8.99
C LYS A 232 -9.34 39.44 8.71
N GLU A 233 -9.39 40.50 7.90
CA GLU A 233 -10.62 41.08 7.36
C GLU A 233 -11.59 41.66 8.42
N GLN A 234 -11.05 42.15 9.54
CA GLN A 234 -11.87 42.66 10.65
C GLN A 234 -12.22 44.15 10.51
N VAL A 235 -13.47 44.50 10.82
CA VAL A 235 -13.95 45.90 10.94
C VAL A 235 -13.88 46.31 12.41
N LEU A 236 -13.31 47.48 12.70
CA LEU A 236 -13.02 47.94 14.06
C LEU A 236 -13.58 49.33 14.34
N GLN A 237 -14.01 49.59 15.58
CA GLN A 237 -14.39 50.93 16.01
C GLN A 237 -13.16 51.71 16.49
N LEU A 238 -13.07 53.01 16.18
CA LEU A 238 -11.94 53.83 16.60
C LEU A 238 -11.81 53.94 18.14
N SER A 239 -12.92 53.80 18.87
CA SER A 239 -12.97 53.76 20.33
C SER A 239 -12.30 52.50 20.90
N ASP A 240 -12.59 51.32 20.35
CA ASP A 240 -11.95 50.06 20.73
C ASP A 240 -10.45 50.08 20.43
N VAL A 241 -10.06 50.64 19.28
CA VAL A 241 -8.66 50.80 18.88
C VAL A 241 -7.93 51.76 19.83
N TRP A 242 -8.61 52.79 20.31
CA TRP A 242 -8.07 53.71 21.31
C TRP A 242 -7.91 53.04 22.67
N GLN A 243 -8.90 52.27 23.13
CA GLN A 243 -8.81 51.53 24.39
C GLN A 243 -7.67 50.51 24.35
N ARG A 244 -7.55 49.76 23.25
CA ARG A 244 -6.47 48.79 23.05
C ARG A 244 -5.08 49.46 23.08
N TYR A 245 -4.95 50.65 22.51
CA TYR A 245 -3.71 51.42 22.59
C TYR A 245 -3.37 51.85 24.01
N GLN A 246 -4.35 52.23 24.82
CA GLN A 246 -4.16 52.56 26.23
C GLN A 246 -3.72 51.33 27.04
N ASP A 247 -4.32 50.16 26.76
CA ASP A 247 -3.96 48.91 27.42
C ASP A 247 -2.52 48.50 27.06
N ILE A 248 -2.14 48.56 25.78
CA ILE A 248 -0.77 48.29 25.33
C ILE A 248 0.21 49.30 25.94
N ALA A 249 -0.15 50.57 26.05
CA ALA A 249 0.69 51.59 26.68
C ALA A 249 0.90 51.34 28.18
N ALA A 250 -0.13 50.83 28.88
CA ALA A 250 -0.02 50.39 30.26
C ALA A 250 0.83 49.12 30.41
N GLU A 251 0.66 48.13 29.53
CA GLU A 251 1.42 46.88 29.51
C GLU A 251 2.91 47.09 29.19
N THR A 252 3.22 48.10 28.37
CA THR A 252 4.58 48.43 27.92
C THR A 252 5.23 49.59 28.70
N GLU A 253 4.61 50.05 29.78
CA GLU A 253 5.05 51.20 30.61
C GLU A 253 5.41 52.46 29.78
N THR A 254 4.71 52.66 28.66
CA THR A 254 4.98 53.77 27.72
C THR A 254 4.01 54.93 28.01
N SER A 255 4.53 56.16 28.18
CA SER A 255 3.67 57.33 28.42
C SER A 255 2.90 57.72 27.16
N VAL A 256 1.56 57.64 27.20
CA VAL A 256 0.71 58.07 26.09
C VAL A 256 0.87 59.59 25.88
N PRO A 257 1.13 60.07 24.64
CA PRO A 257 1.27 61.50 24.37
C PRO A 257 0.02 62.31 24.77
N GLN A 258 0.22 63.41 25.50
CA GLN A 258 -0.86 64.29 25.98
C GLN A 258 -1.74 64.85 24.84
N SER A 259 -1.18 64.96 23.63
CA SER A 259 -1.89 65.36 22.42
C SER A 259 -3.04 64.41 22.04
N PHE A 260 -2.88 63.10 22.27
CA PHE A 260 -3.91 62.11 21.92
C PHE A 260 -5.10 62.12 22.89
N PHE A 261 -4.85 62.38 24.18
CA PHE A 261 -5.93 62.59 25.15
C PHE A 261 -6.72 63.89 24.87
N SER A 262 -6.02 64.93 24.44
CA SER A 262 -6.61 66.26 24.23
C SER A 262 -7.46 66.33 22.95
N ARG A 263 -7.11 65.57 21.91
CA ARG A 263 -7.83 65.52 20.63
C ARG A 263 -7.76 64.12 20.02
N ARG A 264 -8.84 63.32 20.13
CA ARG A 264 -8.95 62.01 19.46
C ARG A 264 -8.70 62.06 17.94
N THR A 265 -8.90 63.23 17.31
CA THR A 265 -8.56 63.48 15.90
C THR A 265 -7.07 63.37 15.61
N SER A 266 -6.18 63.81 16.50
CA SER A 266 -4.73 63.67 16.29
C SER A 266 -4.23 62.21 16.39
N PHE A 267 -4.92 61.35 17.14
CA PHE A 267 -4.67 59.91 17.13
C PHE A 267 -5.14 59.27 15.82
N LYS A 268 -6.35 59.65 15.35
CA LYS A 268 -6.87 59.23 14.05
C LYS A 268 -5.96 59.63 12.89
N GLU A 269 -5.48 60.88 12.86
CA GLU A 269 -4.59 61.38 11.80
C GLU A 269 -3.29 60.56 11.72
N LYS A 270 -2.71 60.19 12.87
CA LYS A 270 -1.49 59.38 12.94
C LYS A 270 -1.72 57.91 12.55
N LEU A 271 -2.91 57.36 12.85
CA LEU A 271 -3.32 56.04 12.36
C LEU A 271 -3.53 56.05 10.84
N VAL A 272 -4.18 57.08 10.31
CA VAL A 272 -4.38 57.26 8.86
C VAL A 272 -3.03 57.38 8.13
N GLU A 273 -2.06 58.09 8.72
CA GLU A 273 -0.71 58.23 8.14
C GLU A 273 0.01 56.88 7.96
N ARG A 274 -0.14 55.94 8.90
CA ARG A 274 0.53 54.63 8.85
C ARG A 274 -0.29 53.50 8.22
N LEU A 275 -1.61 53.53 8.36
CA LEU A 275 -2.51 52.43 8.01
C LEU A 275 -3.57 52.82 6.97
N GLY A 276 -3.55 54.06 6.47
CA GLY A 276 -4.51 54.53 5.46
C GLY A 276 -4.43 53.82 4.11
N SER A 277 -3.37 53.04 3.86
CA SER A 277 -3.29 52.13 2.70
C SER A 277 -4.05 50.82 2.90
N LEU A 278 -4.33 50.43 4.16
CA LEU A 278 -4.95 49.16 4.53
C LEU A 278 -6.40 49.34 4.99
N PHE A 279 -6.70 50.45 5.68
CA PHE A 279 -8.05 50.79 6.15
C PHE A 279 -8.57 52.09 5.52
N GLU A 280 -9.87 52.11 5.24
CA GLU A 280 -10.65 53.31 5.00
C GLU A 280 -11.39 53.69 6.30
N PHE A 281 -11.31 54.97 6.66
CA PHE A 281 -11.93 55.48 7.88
C PHE A 281 -13.28 56.10 7.55
N VAL A 282 -14.35 55.30 7.64
CA VAL A 282 -15.68 55.70 7.22
C VAL A 282 -16.46 56.31 8.39
N GLN A 283 -17.21 57.37 8.11
CA GLN A 283 -18.11 58.01 9.05
C GLN A 283 -19.56 57.72 8.62
N PRO A 284 -20.39 57.06 9.45
CA PRO A 284 -21.77 56.74 9.08
C PRO A 284 -22.61 57.99 8.78
N LEU A 285 -23.42 57.95 7.70
CA LEU A 285 -24.37 58.99 7.30
C LEU A 285 -25.79 58.60 7.75
N GLU A 286 -26.20 58.91 8.99
CA GLU A 286 -27.40 59.76 9.30
C GLU A 286 -28.02 59.67 10.73
N ARG A 287 -28.64 60.83 11.06
CA ARG A 287 -29.75 61.23 11.96
C ARG A 287 -29.65 61.36 13.49
N ASN A 288 -28.80 60.68 14.24
CA ASN A 288 -28.64 61.00 15.68
C ASN A 288 -27.26 61.60 16.01
N LYS A 289 -27.25 62.84 16.52
CA LYS A 289 -26.04 63.68 16.69
C LYS A 289 -25.10 63.24 17.82
N LEU A 290 -25.46 62.24 18.64
CA LEU A 290 -24.77 61.96 19.91
C LEU A 290 -23.81 60.75 19.88
N GLU A 291 -23.84 59.88 18.87
CA GLU A 291 -22.93 58.73 18.76
C GLU A 291 -22.35 58.63 17.32
N ARG A 292 -21.44 59.54 16.99
CA ARG A 292 -20.72 59.55 15.70
C ARG A 292 -19.33 58.96 15.86
N GLU A 293 -19.22 57.63 15.97
CA GLU A 293 -17.90 57.00 16.07
C GLU A 293 -17.37 56.55 14.69
N PRO A 294 -16.11 56.86 14.32
CA PRO A 294 -15.50 56.42 13.06
C PRO A 294 -15.21 54.92 13.07
N LEU A 295 -15.45 54.26 11.93
CA LEU A 295 -15.11 52.86 11.71
C LEU A 295 -13.84 52.74 10.86
N LEU A 296 -13.02 51.74 11.16
CA LEU A 296 -11.88 51.31 10.35
C LEU A 296 -12.32 50.09 9.54
N ILE A 297 -12.48 50.28 8.23
CA ILE A 297 -12.92 49.24 7.29
C ILE A 297 -11.73 48.87 6.40
N PRO A 298 -11.29 47.61 6.31
CA PRO A 298 -10.22 47.23 5.40
C PRO A 298 -10.57 47.62 3.96
N ARG A 299 -9.65 48.27 3.23
CA ARG A 299 -9.91 48.81 1.87
C ARG A 299 -10.34 47.77 0.85
N LYS A 300 -10.09 46.48 1.10
CA LYS A 300 -10.63 45.38 0.29
C LYS A 300 -12.18 45.40 0.25
N TYR A 301 -12.84 45.98 1.26
CA TYR A 301 -14.29 46.18 1.35
C TYR A 301 -14.75 47.59 0.94
N SER A 302 -13.87 48.48 0.48
CA SER A 302 -14.24 49.87 0.13
C SER A 302 -15.14 49.96 -1.10
N HIS A 303 -15.14 48.92 -1.95
CA HIS A 303 -15.93 48.86 -3.18
C HIS A 303 -17.04 47.80 -3.17
N ASP A 304 -17.12 46.99 -2.11
CA ASP A 304 -18.12 45.94 -1.98
C ASP A 304 -19.18 46.34 -0.94
N VAL A 305 -20.29 46.88 -1.44
CA VAL A 305 -21.69 46.66 -1.00
C VAL A 305 -21.91 46.29 0.48
N LEU A 306 -21.30 47.02 1.42
CA LEU A 306 -21.65 46.94 2.86
C LEU A 306 -22.45 48.16 3.33
N ALA A 307 -22.58 49.19 2.51
CA ALA A 307 -23.53 50.28 2.74
C ALA A 307 -24.96 49.93 2.27
N ASP A 308 -25.10 49.12 1.20
CA ASP A 308 -26.41 48.73 0.65
C ASP A 308 -27.00 47.44 1.27
N TYR A 309 -26.16 46.58 1.86
CA TYR A 309 -26.60 45.32 2.48
C TYR A 309 -27.48 45.53 3.74
N TYR A 310 -27.51 46.74 4.30
CA TYR A 310 -28.34 47.09 5.44
C TYR A 310 -29.79 47.50 5.06
N TYR A 311 -30.10 47.68 3.78
CA TYR A 311 -31.42 48.15 3.32
C TYR A 311 -32.18 47.19 2.39
N SER A 312 -31.60 46.05 1.97
CA SER A 312 -32.20 45.17 0.98
C SER A 312 -32.75 43.83 1.50
N THR A 313 -32.89 43.63 2.81
CA THR A 313 -33.49 42.42 3.43
C THR A 313 -35.01 42.34 3.28
N ILE A 314 -35.53 42.59 2.07
CA ILE A 314 -36.89 42.18 1.71
C ILE A 314 -36.86 41.66 0.27
N SER A 315 -37.21 40.38 0.14
CA SER A 315 -37.64 39.67 -1.08
C SER A 315 -36.62 38.68 -1.68
N ASN A 316 -36.91 37.40 -1.39
CA ASN A 316 -36.73 36.20 -2.23
C ASN A 316 -35.54 35.28 -1.92
N ASP A 317 -35.80 34.36 -0.99
CA ASP A 317 -35.91 32.90 -1.22
C ASP A 317 -35.06 32.32 -2.36
N ASP A 318 -33.92 31.70 -2.03
CA ASP A 318 -33.42 30.51 -2.74
C ASP A 318 -32.48 29.67 -1.85
N MET A 319 -32.69 28.36 -1.89
CA MET A 319 -32.14 27.36 -0.97
C MET A 319 -30.65 27.04 -1.20
N LEU A 320 -29.69 27.73 -0.55
CA LEU A 320 -28.32 27.18 -0.29
C LEU A 320 -27.38 28.06 0.59
N THR A 321 -27.89 28.94 1.45
CA THR A 321 -27.05 29.74 2.37
C THR A 321 -27.31 29.38 3.84
N MET A 322 -26.23 29.08 4.57
CA MET A 322 -26.21 29.02 6.04
C MET A 322 -26.88 30.29 6.60
N PRO A 323 -27.85 30.17 7.54
CA PRO A 323 -28.50 31.34 8.13
C PRO A 323 -27.48 32.19 8.90
N THR A 324 -27.52 33.51 8.68
CA THR A 324 -26.66 34.46 9.38
C THR A 324 -27.19 34.72 10.79
N TYR A 325 -26.31 34.52 11.79
CA TYR A 325 -26.57 34.61 13.22
C TYR A 325 -27.14 35.96 13.68
N GLN A 326 -28.21 35.93 14.49
CA GLN A 326 -28.75 37.07 15.26
C GLN A 326 -28.58 36.79 16.76
N HIS A 327 -28.14 37.80 17.52
CA HIS A 327 -27.73 37.64 18.93
C HIS A 327 -28.89 37.33 19.91
N ASP A 328 -30.15 37.44 19.47
CA ASP A 328 -31.36 37.12 20.23
C ASP A 328 -32.12 35.88 19.69
N ASP A 329 -31.46 35.04 18.89
CA ASP A 329 -32.10 33.89 18.26
C ASP A 329 -32.21 32.68 19.23
N ASP A 330 -33.44 32.32 19.62
CA ASP A 330 -33.75 31.10 20.38
C ASP A 330 -33.19 29.84 19.70
N ALA A 331 -32.97 29.87 18.38
CA ALA A 331 -32.34 28.80 17.63
C ALA A 331 -30.85 28.60 18.00
N PHE A 332 -30.08 29.68 18.20
CA PHE A 332 -28.68 29.55 18.62
C PHE A 332 -28.55 29.04 20.05
N ARG A 333 -29.42 29.51 20.95
CA ARG A 333 -29.52 28.97 22.31
C ARG A 333 -29.87 27.48 22.26
N SER A 334 -30.80 27.08 21.39
CA SER A 334 -31.14 25.67 21.17
C SER A 334 -29.96 24.85 20.64
N LEU A 335 -29.18 25.37 19.69
CA LEU A 335 -27.96 24.72 19.20
C LEU A 335 -26.89 24.58 20.30
N ILE A 336 -26.71 25.60 21.13
CA ILE A 336 -25.83 25.51 22.30
C ILE A 336 -26.35 24.44 23.27
N HIS A 337 -27.65 24.38 23.54
CA HIS A 337 -28.24 23.35 24.40
C HIS A 337 -28.03 21.95 23.83
N VAL A 338 -28.23 21.74 22.52
CA VAL A 338 -27.94 20.46 21.84
C VAL A 338 -26.45 20.12 21.96
N ALA A 339 -25.55 21.07 21.71
CA ALA A 339 -24.11 20.86 21.84
C ALA A 339 -23.69 20.52 23.28
N LEU A 340 -24.29 21.18 24.28
CA LEU A 340 -24.07 20.89 25.70
C LEU A 340 -24.66 19.55 26.13
N GLN A 341 -25.81 19.16 25.58
CA GLN A 341 -26.40 17.83 25.81
C GLN A 341 -25.52 16.73 25.22
N ILE A 342 -25.10 16.87 23.96
CA ILE A 342 -24.14 15.93 23.33
C ILE A 342 -22.83 15.90 24.13
N ARG A 343 -22.35 17.05 24.64
CA ARG A 343 -21.18 17.11 25.51
C ARG A 343 -21.40 16.41 26.84
N GLY A 344 -22.58 16.55 27.43
CA GLY A 344 -22.99 15.81 28.63
C GLY A 344 -23.02 14.31 28.38
N ASP A 345 -23.54 13.90 27.22
CA ASP A 345 -23.57 12.50 26.80
C ASP A 345 -22.15 11.96 26.59
N PHE A 346 -21.20 12.74 26.04
CA PHE A 346 -19.79 12.33 26.03
C PHE A 346 -19.27 12.08 27.44
N ILE A 347 -19.59 12.91 28.43
CA ILE A 347 -19.12 12.69 29.80
C ILE A 347 -19.74 11.42 30.38
N ALA A 348 -21.02 11.15 30.10
CA ALA A 348 -21.79 10.03 30.64
C ALA A 348 -21.51 8.69 29.96
N THR A 349 -21.26 8.66 28.65
CA THR A 349 -20.97 7.43 27.89
C THR A 349 -19.61 6.89 28.33
N PRO A 350 -19.52 5.64 28.83
CA PRO A 350 -18.24 5.02 29.13
C PRO A 350 -17.39 4.90 27.86
N GLY A 351 -16.07 5.01 27.99
CA GLY A 351 -15.17 4.81 26.84
C GLY A 351 -15.18 3.33 26.41
N HIS A 352 -14.86 3.06 25.14
CA HIS A 352 -14.71 1.68 24.66
C HIS A 352 -13.68 0.93 25.51
N GLU A 353 -14.13 -0.12 26.18
CA GLU A 353 -13.29 -1.00 26.98
C GLU A 353 -12.85 -2.20 26.14
N GLY A 354 -11.58 -2.21 25.72
CA GLY A 354 -10.97 -3.39 25.12
C GLY A 354 -10.22 -3.11 23.82
N LEU A 355 -10.09 -4.17 23.01
CA LEU A 355 -9.46 -4.16 21.69
C LEU A 355 -10.41 -4.63 20.57
N ASP A 356 -11.69 -4.75 20.88
CA ASP A 356 -12.72 -5.16 19.93
C ASP A 356 -12.98 -4.05 18.90
N VAL A 357 -13.04 -4.43 17.63
CA VAL A 357 -13.23 -3.51 16.52
C VAL A 357 -14.48 -3.82 15.70
N ALA A 358 -15.34 -4.72 16.18
CA ALA A 358 -16.62 -5.03 15.54
C ALA A 358 -17.55 -3.81 15.47
N GLU A 359 -18.49 -3.83 14.52
CA GLU A 359 -19.46 -2.75 14.33
C GLU A 359 -20.32 -2.50 15.58
N ALA A 360 -20.70 -3.56 16.32
CA ALA A 360 -21.42 -3.45 17.58
C ALA A 360 -20.66 -2.59 18.61
N ALA A 361 -19.35 -2.82 18.74
CA ALA A 361 -18.50 -2.03 19.62
C ALA A 361 -18.36 -0.57 19.16
N ALA A 362 -18.44 -0.31 17.84
CA ALA A 362 -18.45 1.03 17.29
C ALA A 362 -19.75 1.78 17.61
N ILE A 363 -20.89 1.09 17.56
CA ILE A 363 -22.21 1.62 17.93
C ILE A 363 -22.21 1.96 19.43
N ASP A 364 -21.78 1.03 20.30
CA ASP A 364 -21.76 1.22 21.76
C ASP A 364 -20.87 2.39 22.20
N CYS A 365 -19.83 2.72 21.42
CA CYS A 365 -18.91 3.81 21.71
C CYS A 365 -19.46 5.20 21.35
N VAL A 366 -20.57 5.27 20.59
CA VAL A 366 -21.12 6.51 20.06
C VAL A 366 -22.41 6.88 20.80
N PRO A 367 -22.51 8.09 21.40
CA PRO A 367 -23.77 8.51 22.02
C PRO A 367 -24.92 8.62 21.01
N ASP A 368 -26.12 8.15 21.38
CA ASP A 368 -27.31 8.17 20.52
C ASP A 368 -27.62 9.56 19.95
N ARG A 369 -27.50 10.61 20.78
CA ARG A 369 -27.74 11.99 20.34
C ARG A 369 -26.72 12.47 19.32
N LEU A 370 -25.45 12.04 19.42
CA LEU A 370 -24.44 12.34 18.42
C LEU A 370 -24.75 11.59 17.11
N TYR A 371 -25.09 10.30 17.21
CA TYR A 371 -25.45 9.48 16.06
C TYR A 371 -26.64 10.09 15.31
N MET A 372 -27.71 10.45 16.02
CA MET A 372 -28.89 11.11 15.47
C MET A 372 -28.57 12.47 14.86
N PHE A 373 -27.76 13.30 15.54
CA PHE A 373 -27.32 14.58 14.99
C PHE A 373 -26.59 14.39 13.66
N LEU A 374 -25.61 13.50 13.58
CA LEU A 374 -24.87 13.23 12.35
C LEU A 374 -25.74 12.59 11.27
N ASN A 375 -26.70 11.74 11.65
CA ASN A 375 -27.64 11.12 10.72
C ASN A 375 -28.53 12.18 10.05
N VAL A 376 -29.04 13.15 10.81
CA VAL A 376 -29.82 14.28 10.29
C VAL A 376 -28.94 15.22 9.45
N VAL A 377 -27.71 15.52 9.90
CA VAL A 377 -26.77 16.38 9.15
C VAL A 377 -26.39 15.78 7.80
N LEU A 378 -26.13 14.47 7.74
CA LEU A 378 -25.70 13.79 6.51
C LEU A 378 -26.86 13.32 5.64
N GLY A 379 -28.06 13.16 6.22
CA GLY A 379 -29.21 12.57 5.56
C GLY A 379 -30.39 13.52 5.30
N GLY A 380 -30.38 14.72 5.88
CA GLY A 380 -31.41 15.74 5.68
C GLY A 380 -32.69 15.50 6.47
N GLN A 381 -33.64 16.43 6.32
CA GLN A 381 -34.87 16.51 7.13
C GLN A 381 -35.86 15.36 6.86
N THR A 382 -35.80 14.73 5.68
CA THR A 382 -36.65 13.59 5.29
C THR A 382 -36.49 12.35 6.17
N LEU A 383 -35.47 12.29 7.04
CA LEU A 383 -35.27 11.21 8.00
C LEU A 383 -36.01 11.40 9.33
N ILE A 384 -36.53 12.61 9.58
CA ILE A 384 -37.32 12.94 10.78
C ILE A 384 -38.80 12.58 10.56
N ASP A 385 -39.25 12.59 9.31
CA ASP A 385 -40.67 12.49 8.92
C ASP A 385 -41.09 11.09 8.40
N CYS A 386 -40.17 10.12 8.32
CA CYS A 386 -40.45 8.80 7.74
C CYS A 386 -40.56 7.67 8.79
N ASP A 387 -41.79 7.43 9.24
CA ASP A 387 -42.21 6.11 9.73
C ASP A 387 -42.43 5.18 8.52
N SER A 388 -41.39 4.52 7.98
CA SER A 388 -41.45 3.19 7.32
C SER A 388 -40.24 2.82 6.44
N GLU A 389 -39.61 1.70 6.81
CA GLU A 389 -39.23 0.56 5.98
C GLU A 389 -38.91 0.78 4.47
N THR A 390 -37.83 1.48 4.15
CA THR A 390 -37.12 1.28 2.87
C THR A 390 -35.62 1.08 3.09
N GLU A 391 -35.28 -0.05 3.71
CA GLU A 391 -33.89 -0.49 3.90
C GLU A 391 -33.29 -0.99 2.57
N GLY A 392 -32.55 -0.12 1.89
CA GLY A 392 -31.69 -0.47 0.76
C GLY A 392 -30.22 -0.17 1.05
N LYS A 393 -29.31 -0.71 0.21
CA LYS A 393 -27.83 -0.58 0.26
C LYS A 393 -27.28 0.85 0.52
N GLY A 394 -28.07 1.91 0.33
CA GLY A 394 -27.73 3.28 0.68
C GLY A 394 -27.70 3.56 2.19
N SER A 395 -28.46 2.81 3.00
CA SER A 395 -28.52 2.94 4.47
C SER A 395 -27.20 2.51 5.12
N ALA A 396 -26.69 1.33 4.77
CA ALA A 396 -25.45 0.78 5.33
C ALA A 396 -24.22 1.69 5.09
N LYS A 397 -24.07 2.22 3.86
CA LYS A 397 -22.96 3.15 3.55
C LYS A 397 -23.02 4.44 4.37
N ARG A 398 -24.23 4.93 4.67
CA ARG A 398 -24.42 6.13 5.50
C ARG A 398 -24.08 5.81 6.96
N GLN A 399 -24.54 4.68 7.48
CA GLN A 399 -24.22 4.21 8.82
C GLN A 399 -22.70 4.11 9.04
N THR A 400 -21.97 3.46 8.12
CA THR A 400 -20.49 3.43 8.14
C THR A 400 -19.87 4.83 8.22
N LEU A 401 -20.36 5.79 7.42
CA LEU A 401 -19.85 7.16 7.44
C LEU A 401 -20.14 7.87 8.77
N ILE A 402 -21.35 7.72 9.31
CA ILE A 402 -21.76 8.29 10.59
C ILE A 402 -20.87 7.74 11.70
N LEU A 403 -20.75 6.41 11.81
CA LEU A 403 -19.94 5.76 12.84
C LEU A 403 -18.46 6.16 12.73
N SER A 404 -17.94 6.32 11.51
CA SER A 404 -16.57 6.79 11.29
C SER A 404 -16.34 8.20 11.81
N LEU A 405 -17.24 9.14 11.50
CA LEU A 405 -17.13 10.54 11.95
C LEU A 405 -17.40 10.68 13.45
N ALA A 406 -18.40 9.96 13.97
CA ALA A 406 -18.76 10.00 15.37
C ALA A 406 -17.60 9.56 16.27
N GLN A 407 -16.90 8.50 15.89
CA GLN A 407 -15.73 8.02 16.61
C GLN A 407 -14.55 9.01 16.59
N ASP A 408 -14.34 9.75 15.49
CA ASP A 408 -13.34 10.83 15.45
C ASP A 408 -13.69 11.95 16.43
N ILE A 409 -14.97 12.31 16.52
CA ILE A 409 -15.46 13.32 17.47
C ILE A 409 -15.27 12.83 18.91
N VAL A 410 -15.65 11.58 19.22
CA VAL A 410 -15.48 10.98 20.56
C VAL A 410 -14.00 10.97 20.97
N TYR A 411 -13.11 10.56 20.05
CA TYR A 411 -11.68 10.54 20.30
C TYR A 411 -11.12 11.95 20.54
N ALA A 412 -11.50 12.91 19.69
CA ALA A 412 -11.06 14.30 19.78
C ALA A 412 -11.52 15.00 21.06
N VAL A 413 -12.80 14.85 21.44
CA VAL A 413 -13.37 15.44 22.66
C VAL A 413 -12.70 14.87 23.91
N SER A 414 -12.29 13.59 23.87
CA SER A 414 -11.57 12.96 24.97
C SER A 414 -10.07 13.34 25.04
N GLU A 415 -9.56 14.18 24.13
CA GLU A 415 -8.14 14.47 23.98
C GLU A 415 -7.29 13.19 23.75
N GLY A 416 -7.88 12.19 23.09
CA GLY A 416 -7.26 10.88 22.86
C GLY A 416 -7.18 9.97 24.09
N LYS A 417 -7.86 10.31 25.19
CA LYS A 417 -7.91 9.48 26.41
C LYS A 417 -8.83 8.27 26.23
N ARG A 418 -9.91 8.40 25.44
CA ARG A 418 -10.83 7.31 25.13
C ARG A 418 -10.54 6.77 23.74
N TRP A 419 -10.11 5.52 23.67
CA TRP A 419 -9.84 4.87 22.39
C TRP A 419 -11.17 4.46 21.79
N THR A 420 -11.24 4.39 20.46
CA THR A 420 -12.44 3.90 19.75
C THR A 420 -12.06 2.73 18.86
N PRO A 421 -13.01 1.84 18.50
CA PRO A 421 -12.82 0.77 17.54
C PRO A 421 -12.08 1.18 16.27
N LYS A 422 -12.51 2.29 15.64
CA LYS A 422 -11.85 2.88 14.46
C LYS A 422 -10.39 3.20 14.71
N HIS A 423 -10.06 3.87 15.82
CA HIS A 423 -8.69 4.26 16.12
C HIS A 423 -7.79 3.05 16.38
N ILE A 424 -8.30 2.04 17.08
CA ILE A 424 -7.60 0.78 17.38
C ILE A 424 -7.36 0.00 16.08
N GLY A 425 -8.43 -0.21 15.30
CA GLY A 425 -8.44 -0.98 14.08
C GLY A 425 -7.56 -0.38 12.99
N LEU A 426 -7.75 0.91 12.67
CA LEU A 426 -6.98 1.58 11.62
C LEU A 426 -5.50 1.69 12.00
N ALA A 427 -5.17 1.97 13.27
CA ALA A 427 -3.77 2.04 13.70
C ALA A 427 -3.08 0.67 13.59
N SER A 428 -3.76 -0.39 14.03
CA SER A 428 -3.25 -1.76 13.98
C SER A 428 -3.07 -2.24 12.54
N THR A 429 -4.05 -1.96 11.69
CA THR A 429 -4.04 -2.30 10.25
C THR A 429 -2.95 -1.54 9.51
N LEU A 430 -2.84 -0.22 9.69
CA LEU A 430 -1.80 0.59 9.06
C LEU A 430 -0.39 0.13 9.48
N HIS A 431 -0.20 -0.16 10.77
CA HIS A 431 1.06 -0.68 11.27
C HIS A 431 1.37 -2.08 10.73
N GLN A 432 0.36 -2.95 10.59
CA GLN A 432 0.52 -4.28 10.01
C GLN A 432 0.91 -4.24 8.53
N LEU A 433 0.29 -3.35 7.74
CA LEU A 433 0.54 -3.26 6.30
C LEU A 433 1.87 -2.56 5.97
N THR A 434 2.30 -1.60 6.80
CA THR A 434 3.43 -0.72 6.44
C THR A 434 4.66 -0.89 7.33
N ARG A 435 4.50 -1.29 8.59
CA ARG A 435 5.51 -1.20 9.66
C ARG A 435 6.16 0.18 9.82
N SER A 436 5.57 1.22 9.23
CA SER A 436 6.15 2.56 9.21
C SER A 436 5.69 3.36 10.41
N LYS A 437 6.61 3.57 11.37
CA LYS A 437 6.40 4.52 12.48
C LYS A 437 6.01 5.91 11.95
N HIS A 438 6.65 6.36 10.86
CA HIS A 438 6.36 7.67 10.28
C HIS A 438 4.93 7.79 9.78
N LEU A 439 4.42 6.79 9.06
CA LEU A 439 3.03 6.80 8.58
C LEU A 439 2.05 6.74 9.74
N VAL A 440 2.29 5.87 10.74
CA VAL A 440 1.44 5.81 11.93
C VAL A 440 1.41 7.14 12.67
N GLU A 441 2.56 7.80 12.86
CA GLU A 441 2.61 9.12 13.49
C GLU A 441 1.94 10.21 12.65
N LEU A 442 2.01 10.14 11.32
CA LEU A 442 1.37 11.09 10.42
C LEU A 442 -0.16 11.05 10.55
N PHE A 443 -0.74 9.86 10.45
CA PHE A 443 -2.19 9.67 10.61
C PHE A 443 -2.65 9.93 12.05
N HIS A 444 -1.82 9.62 13.05
CA HIS A 444 -2.11 9.94 14.44
C HIS A 444 -2.18 11.45 14.68
N ARG A 445 -1.24 12.23 14.10
CA ARG A 445 -1.26 13.70 14.19
C ARG A 445 -2.45 14.33 13.47
N ALA A 446 -3.00 13.63 12.47
CA ALA A 446 -4.25 14.02 11.81
C ALA A 446 -5.51 13.68 12.65
N GLY A 447 -5.35 12.94 13.76
CA GLY A 447 -6.45 12.64 14.69
C GLY A 447 -7.32 11.45 14.30
N HIS A 448 -6.87 10.58 13.39
CA HIS A 448 -7.69 9.47 12.88
C HIS A 448 -7.32 8.09 13.45
N ILE A 449 -6.14 7.97 14.07
CA ILE A 449 -5.62 6.69 14.58
C ILE A 449 -4.84 6.87 15.89
N LEU A 450 -4.59 5.76 16.58
CA LEU A 450 -3.73 5.74 17.76
C LEU A 450 -2.24 6.01 17.43
N SER A 451 -1.51 6.52 18.43
CA SER A 451 -0.07 6.74 18.31
C SER A 451 0.69 5.42 18.15
N TYR A 452 1.89 5.49 17.56
CA TYR A 452 2.76 4.33 17.41
C TYR A 452 3.03 3.60 18.74
N LYS A 453 3.19 4.34 19.85
CA LYS A 453 3.41 3.75 21.19
C LYS A 453 2.18 2.99 21.68
N GLN A 454 0.97 3.47 21.41
CA GLN A 454 -0.27 2.79 21.77
C GLN A 454 -0.45 1.51 20.94
N VAL A 455 -0.12 1.55 19.64
CA VAL A 455 -0.13 0.34 18.79
C VAL A 455 0.81 -0.72 19.35
N LEU A 456 2.03 -0.35 19.78
CA LEU A 456 2.94 -1.33 20.40
C LEU A 456 2.41 -1.92 21.72
N LYS A 457 1.60 -1.19 22.48
CA LYS A 457 0.92 -1.73 23.67
C LYS A 457 -0.19 -2.72 23.32
N ILE A 458 -0.92 -2.46 22.24
CA ILE A 458 -1.90 -3.40 21.66
C ILE A 458 -1.16 -4.66 21.24
N ASP A 459 -0.10 -4.53 20.44
CA ASP A 459 0.73 -5.65 19.98
C ASP A 459 1.26 -6.50 21.13
N THR A 460 1.68 -5.84 22.23
CA THR A 460 2.19 -6.51 23.43
C THR A 460 1.07 -7.25 24.16
N ALA A 461 -0.11 -6.65 24.32
CA ALA A 461 -1.27 -7.32 24.92
C ALA A 461 -1.71 -8.57 24.14
N LEU A 462 -1.78 -8.46 22.81
CA LEU A 462 -2.12 -9.59 21.94
C LEU A 462 -1.10 -10.73 22.05
N ALA A 463 0.20 -10.39 22.13
CA ALA A 463 1.26 -11.36 22.32
C ALA A 463 1.22 -11.99 23.73
N GLU A 464 0.99 -11.20 24.78
CA GLU A 464 0.86 -11.67 26.17
C GLU A 464 -0.33 -12.62 26.33
N HIS A 465 -1.47 -12.33 25.70
CA HIS A 465 -2.61 -13.23 25.67
C HIS A 465 -2.28 -14.55 24.97
N THR A 466 -1.65 -14.49 23.80
CA THR A 466 -1.24 -15.68 23.05
C THR A 466 -0.25 -16.53 23.87
N LEU A 467 0.62 -15.91 24.67
CA LEU A 467 1.55 -16.63 25.55
C LEU A 467 0.89 -17.39 26.70
N GLN A 468 -0.38 -17.14 27.01
CA GLN A 468 -1.09 -17.88 28.07
C GLN A 468 -1.21 -19.37 27.73
N SER A 469 -1.22 -19.75 26.45
CA SER A 469 -1.25 -21.15 25.99
C SER A 469 0.13 -21.81 25.93
N MET A 470 1.20 -21.10 26.32
CA MET A 470 2.57 -21.56 26.14
C MET A 470 2.91 -22.73 27.06
N ASN A 471 3.48 -23.78 26.48
CA ASN A 471 4.13 -24.84 27.22
C ASN A 471 5.51 -24.39 27.74
N ARG A 472 5.77 -24.57 29.03
CA ARG A 472 7.02 -24.12 29.66
C ARG A 472 8.23 -24.98 29.33
N ASP A 473 8.05 -26.20 28.85
CA ASP A 473 9.13 -27.16 28.60
C ASP A 473 9.69 -27.04 27.18
N ASN A 474 8.82 -26.83 26.19
CA ASN A 474 9.20 -26.81 24.77
C ASN A 474 8.96 -25.45 24.07
N GLY A 475 8.38 -24.47 24.77
CA GLY A 475 8.10 -23.14 24.23
C GLY A 475 7.04 -23.10 23.14
N ALA A 476 6.25 -24.18 22.97
CA ALA A 476 5.15 -24.25 22.01
C ALA A 476 4.01 -23.34 22.47
N VAL A 477 3.41 -22.62 21.52
CA VAL A 477 2.28 -21.73 21.76
C VAL A 477 1.18 -22.11 20.80
N VAL A 478 -0.04 -22.32 21.30
CA VAL A 478 -1.21 -22.62 20.48
C VAL A 478 -1.72 -21.31 19.88
N PRO A 479 -1.77 -21.17 18.54
CA PRO A 479 -2.37 -19.98 17.92
C PRO A 479 -3.85 -19.85 18.31
N PRO A 480 -4.30 -18.66 18.75
CA PRO A 480 -5.63 -18.47 19.35
C PRO A 480 -6.78 -18.56 18.34
N ASN A 481 -6.47 -18.54 17.04
CA ASN A 481 -7.43 -18.62 15.95
C ASN A 481 -7.64 -20.05 15.43
N LEU A 482 -7.08 -21.06 16.10
CA LEU A 482 -7.32 -22.47 15.78
C LEU A 482 -8.39 -23.04 16.72
N SER A 483 -9.33 -23.79 16.16
CA SER A 483 -10.39 -24.47 16.90
C SER A 483 -9.94 -25.85 17.35
N SER A 484 -10.39 -26.27 18.54
CA SER A 484 -10.23 -27.65 19.02
C SER A 484 -11.01 -28.63 18.15
N ASP A 485 -10.54 -29.88 18.09
CA ASP A 485 -11.19 -31.00 17.40
C ASP A 485 -11.38 -30.81 15.88
N VAL A 486 -10.68 -29.85 15.28
CA VAL A 486 -10.64 -29.62 13.83
C VAL A 486 -9.27 -29.97 13.29
N PHE A 487 -9.23 -30.76 12.21
CA PHE A 487 -8.00 -31.27 11.62
C PHE A 487 -7.04 -30.14 11.21
N THR A 488 -5.82 -30.24 11.73
CA THR A 488 -4.73 -29.28 11.62
C THR A 488 -3.47 -29.99 11.17
N HIS A 489 -2.85 -29.46 10.12
CA HIS A 489 -1.56 -29.93 9.63
C HIS A 489 -0.57 -28.78 9.56
N TYR A 490 0.73 -29.09 9.54
CA TYR A 490 1.79 -28.09 9.68
C TYR A 490 2.72 -28.06 8.47
N THR A 491 3.38 -26.93 8.29
CA THR A 491 4.51 -26.76 7.39
C THR A 491 5.66 -26.10 8.11
N ALA A 492 6.89 -26.47 7.73
CA ALA A 492 8.10 -25.80 8.19
C ALA A 492 9.04 -25.57 7.02
N ASP A 493 9.64 -24.38 6.98
CA ASP A 493 10.61 -23.97 5.97
C ASP A 493 11.58 -22.93 6.53
N ASN A 494 12.73 -22.78 5.89
CA ASN A 494 13.66 -21.69 6.17
C ASN A 494 13.09 -20.35 5.73
N ILE A 495 13.22 -19.33 6.59
CA ILE A 495 12.94 -17.95 6.25
C ILE A 495 14.24 -17.16 6.22
N ASP A 496 14.84 -17.11 5.03
CA ASP A 496 16.04 -16.31 4.81
C ASP A 496 15.67 -14.87 4.44
N ILE A 497 16.13 -13.91 5.24
CA ILE A 497 16.06 -12.48 4.90
C ILE A 497 17.48 -12.02 4.61
N ASN A 498 17.73 -11.77 3.32
CA ASN A 498 18.97 -11.20 2.84
C ASN A 498 19.00 -9.73 3.24
N ASP A 499 19.75 -9.41 4.29
CA ASP A 499 20.12 -8.03 4.55
C ASP A 499 21.07 -7.57 3.46
N SER A 500 20.95 -6.31 3.03
CA SER A 500 21.88 -5.67 2.09
C SER A 500 23.23 -5.39 2.76
N THR A 501 23.88 -6.39 3.36
CA THR A 501 25.24 -6.30 3.86
C THR A 501 26.22 -6.44 2.70
N LEU A 502 27.27 -5.62 2.71
CA LEU A 502 28.30 -5.60 1.66
C LEU A 502 29.03 -6.94 1.52
N ASP A 503 29.08 -7.74 2.59
CA ASP A 503 29.76 -9.03 2.64
C ASP A 503 28.81 -10.24 2.57
N GLY A 504 27.49 -10.00 2.51
CA GLY A 504 26.46 -11.04 2.58
C GLY A 504 26.44 -11.83 3.90
N LYS A 505 27.13 -11.37 4.95
CA LYS A 505 27.11 -11.98 6.29
C LYS A 505 26.01 -11.33 7.15
N ASN A 506 25.60 -11.98 8.24
CA ASN A 506 24.48 -11.57 9.11
C ASN A 506 23.08 -11.62 8.45
N THR A 507 22.93 -12.45 7.42
CA THR A 507 21.63 -12.85 6.88
C THR A 507 20.81 -13.53 7.98
N PHE A 508 19.53 -13.17 8.09
CA PHE A 508 18.65 -13.77 9.08
C PHE A 508 18.26 -15.16 8.59
N HIS A 509 18.81 -16.20 9.23
CA HIS A 509 18.51 -17.61 8.98
C HIS A 509 17.67 -18.14 10.13
N ALA A 510 16.38 -18.34 9.87
CA ALA A 510 15.44 -18.79 10.87
C ALA A 510 14.48 -19.81 10.27
N THR A 511 13.71 -20.49 11.12
CA THR A 511 12.67 -21.44 10.71
C THR A 511 11.31 -20.85 10.96
N GLN A 512 10.50 -20.76 9.90
CA GLN A 512 9.10 -20.39 9.99
C GLN A 512 8.25 -21.65 9.96
N VAL A 513 7.31 -21.73 10.90
CA VAL A 513 6.31 -22.80 10.98
C VAL A 513 4.93 -22.19 10.83
N ALA A 514 4.03 -22.92 10.18
CA ALA A 514 2.61 -22.55 10.08
C ALA A 514 1.72 -23.75 10.35
N ALA A 515 0.61 -23.52 11.05
CA ALA A 515 -0.48 -24.46 11.21
C ALA A 515 -1.60 -24.11 10.20
N TRP A 516 -2.18 -25.12 9.57
CA TRP A 516 -3.24 -24.98 8.58
C TRP A 516 -4.45 -25.76 9.04
N GLN A 517 -5.59 -25.09 9.14
CA GLN A 517 -6.84 -25.68 9.60
C GLN A 517 -7.97 -25.28 8.66
N ARG A 518 -8.61 -26.25 8.01
CA ARG A 518 -9.81 -26.00 7.17
C ARG A 518 -11.04 -26.10 8.06
N GLY A 519 -11.92 -25.12 8.01
CA GLY A 519 -13.08 -25.13 8.89
C GLY A 519 -13.79 -23.78 8.97
N PRO A 520 -14.67 -23.62 9.97
CA PRO A 520 -15.39 -22.36 10.17
C PRO A 520 -14.43 -21.20 10.43
N ALA A 521 -14.95 -19.98 10.28
CA ALA A 521 -14.17 -18.78 10.55
C ALA A 521 -13.59 -18.82 11.98
N PRO A 522 -12.37 -18.30 12.18
CA PRO A 522 -11.75 -18.28 13.50
C PRO A 522 -12.61 -17.47 14.49
N ASP A 523 -12.99 -18.10 15.61
CA ASP A 523 -13.70 -17.45 16.72
C ASP A 523 -12.67 -16.92 17.73
N ALA A 524 -11.99 -15.82 17.39
CA ALA A 524 -11.00 -15.20 18.26
C ALA A 524 -11.65 -14.02 19.03
N GLN A 525 -12.04 -14.24 20.29
CA GLN A 525 -12.67 -13.18 21.08
C GLN A 525 -11.68 -12.08 21.50
N LEU A 526 -11.81 -10.89 20.92
CA LEU A 526 -11.02 -9.70 21.27
C LEU A 526 -11.61 -8.88 22.43
N SER A 527 -12.90 -9.08 22.74
CA SER A 527 -13.69 -8.26 23.69
C SER A 527 -13.18 -8.27 25.13
N GLN A 528 -12.40 -9.28 25.53
CA GLN A 528 -11.87 -9.40 26.89
C GLN A 528 -10.45 -8.82 27.06
N LEU A 529 -9.80 -8.40 25.97
CA LEU A 529 -8.40 -7.97 25.99
C LEU A 529 -8.25 -6.48 26.28
N LYS A 530 -7.43 -6.13 27.26
CA LYS A 530 -7.06 -4.74 27.58
C LYS A 530 -5.65 -4.40 27.09
N PRO A 531 -5.38 -3.15 26.70
CA PRO A 531 -4.04 -2.74 26.28
C PRO A 531 -2.99 -2.96 27.38
N SER A 532 -1.78 -3.39 26.98
CA SER A 532 -0.70 -3.63 27.95
C SER A 532 -0.15 -2.30 28.48
N SER A 533 0.30 -2.29 29.73
CA SER A 533 1.01 -1.15 30.31
C SER A 533 2.40 -0.99 29.68
N ASN A 534 3.00 -2.10 29.26
CA ASN A 534 4.32 -2.19 28.68
C ASN A 534 4.31 -2.08 27.16
N VAL A 535 5.36 -1.48 26.61
CA VAL A 535 5.58 -1.37 25.16
C VAL A 535 6.38 -2.56 24.63
N THR A 536 7.19 -3.21 25.48
CA THR A 536 8.10 -4.30 25.14
C THR A 536 7.60 -5.61 25.70
N LEU A 537 7.67 -6.67 24.91
CA LEU A 537 7.34 -8.02 25.33
C LEU A 537 8.52 -8.67 26.04
N LYS A 538 8.30 -9.24 27.22
CA LYS A 538 9.27 -10.14 27.86
C LYS A 538 9.10 -11.54 27.31
N ILE A 539 10.13 -12.08 26.68
CA ILE A 539 10.08 -13.43 26.12
C ILE A 539 10.48 -14.44 27.21
N PRO A 540 9.70 -15.52 27.39
CA PRO A 540 10.12 -16.65 28.21
C PRO A 540 11.29 -17.42 27.57
N GLU A 541 12.30 -17.77 28.38
CA GLU A 541 13.51 -18.49 27.94
C GLU A 541 13.21 -19.78 27.16
N ALA A 542 12.15 -20.50 27.54
CA ALA A 542 11.71 -21.73 26.88
C ALA A 542 11.40 -21.55 25.38
N MET A 543 11.07 -20.35 24.93
CA MET A 543 10.80 -20.06 23.51
C MET A 543 12.09 -19.94 22.68
N GLU A 544 13.18 -19.54 23.30
CA GLU A 544 14.48 -19.36 22.65
C GLU A 544 15.34 -20.63 22.70
N LYS A 545 15.10 -21.48 23.71
CA LYS A 545 15.84 -22.73 23.89
C LYS A 545 15.48 -23.77 22.82
N LEU A 546 16.49 -24.23 22.08
CA LEU A 546 16.36 -25.39 21.19
C LEU A 546 16.33 -26.68 22.01
N ILE A 547 15.56 -27.65 21.53
CA ILE A 547 15.44 -28.96 22.14
C ILE A 547 16.39 -29.92 21.42
N PRO A 548 17.45 -30.39 22.09
CA PRO A 548 18.46 -31.23 21.45
C PRO A 548 17.85 -32.56 21.00
N ALA A 549 18.25 -33.01 19.81
CA ALA A 549 17.91 -34.34 19.32
C ALA A 549 19.03 -35.31 19.73
N ASN A 550 18.75 -36.19 20.69
CA ASN A 550 19.69 -37.25 21.03
C ASN A 550 19.62 -38.36 19.96
N ILE A 551 20.28 -38.15 18.83
CA ILE A 551 20.42 -39.15 17.78
C ILE A 551 21.73 -39.88 17.99
N ASN A 552 21.67 -41.19 18.25
CA ASN A 552 22.87 -42.03 18.28
C ASN A 552 23.48 -42.08 16.88
N GLU A 553 24.80 -41.87 16.75
CA GLU A 553 25.51 -42.02 15.49
C GLU A 553 25.41 -43.49 15.01
N GLY A 554 24.54 -43.73 14.04
CA GLY A 554 24.30 -45.05 13.45
C GLY A 554 23.38 -44.95 12.23
N LYS A 555 23.40 -45.96 11.35
CA LYS A 555 22.48 -46.03 10.20
C LYS A 555 21.07 -46.33 10.72
N THR A 556 20.19 -45.34 10.68
CA THR A 556 18.75 -45.53 10.79
C THR A 556 18.25 -46.36 9.60
N CYS A 557 17.44 -47.38 9.87
CA CYS A 557 16.79 -48.19 8.84
C CYS A 557 15.32 -47.79 8.76
N PRO A 558 14.68 -47.87 7.58
CA PRO A 558 13.25 -47.64 7.46
C PRO A 558 12.46 -48.60 8.35
N VAL A 559 11.58 -48.05 9.19
CA VAL A 559 10.64 -48.81 10.02
C VAL A 559 9.23 -48.41 9.64
N PHE A 560 8.48 -49.37 9.10
CA PHE A 560 7.09 -49.21 8.69
C PHE A 560 6.16 -49.92 9.68
N ALA A 561 4.88 -49.55 9.70
CA ALA A 561 3.88 -50.15 10.58
C ALA A 561 3.49 -51.55 10.10
N GLU A 562 3.38 -51.73 8.80
CA GLU A 562 2.99 -52.97 8.12
C GLU A 562 4.02 -53.37 7.06
N CYS A 563 3.84 -54.58 6.49
CA CYS A 563 4.60 -55.02 5.34
C CYS A 563 4.46 -54.03 4.18
N VAL A 564 5.56 -53.86 3.43
CA VAL A 564 5.57 -53.03 2.25
C VAL A 564 5.20 -53.87 1.04
N GLU A 565 4.11 -53.50 0.38
CA GLU A 565 3.57 -54.23 -0.76
C GLU A 565 4.14 -53.69 -2.08
N ILE A 566 4.41 -54.57 -3.04
CA ILE A 566 5.05 -54.20 -4.32
C ILE A 566 4.08 -53.41 -5.23
N GLU A 567 2.78 -53.65 -5.06
CA GLU A 567 1.65 -53.05 -5.76
C GLU A 567 1.57 -51.53 -5.56
N TRP A 568 2.14 -51.03 -4.46
CA TRP A 568 2.23 -49.59 -4.19
C TRP A 568 3.18 -48.86 -5.15
N TYR A 569 4.05 -49.60 -5.83
CA TYR A 569 5.06 -49.05 -6.74
C TYR A 569 4.84 -49.47 -8.19
N THR A 570 4.10 -50.56 -8.44
CA THR A 570 3.77 -50.98 -9.79
C THR A 570 2.64 -50.13 -10.35
N VAL A 571 2.80 -49.65 -11.58
CA VAL A 571 1.69 -49.08 -12.35
C VAL A 571 1.04 -50.27 -13.05
N GLU A 572 -0.07 -50.78 -12.50
CA GLU A 572 -0.87 -51.81 -13.18
C GLU A 572 -1.36 -51.29 -14.55
N LYS A 573 -1.60 -52.21 -15.49
CA LYS A 573 -2.23 -51.86 -16.78
C LYS A 573 -3.62 -51.26 -16.58
N ASP A 574 -4.35 -51.73 -15.57
CA ASP A 574 -5.65 -51.17 -15.18
C ASP A 574 -5.42 -49.95 -14.29
N GLU A 575 -5.35 -48.79 -14.94
CA GLU A 575 -5.21 -47.50 -14.28
C GLU A 575 -6.36 -47.24 -13.28
N SER A 576 -6.09 -46.61 -12.14
CA SER A 576 -7.14 -46.28 -11.17
C SER A 576 -8.24 -45.42 -11.81
N ASP A 577 -9.51 -45.68 -11.48
CA ASP A 577 -10.68 -44.98 -12.03
C ASP A 577 -10.55 -43.44 -11.97
N ILE A 578 -9.94 -42.94 -10.89
CA ILE A 578 -9.73 -41.51 -10.67
C ILE A 578 -8.67 -40.89 -11.59
N ALA A 579 -7.64 -41.66 -11.94
CA ALA A 579 -6.60 -41.25 -12.87
C ALA A 579 -7.11 -41.30 -14.31
N GLN A 580 -7.86 -42.35 -14.67
CA GLN A 580 -8.59 -42.41 -15.96
C GLN A 580 -9.53 -41.22 -16.11
N GLN A 581 -10.29 -40.88 -15.07
CA GLN A 581 -11.16 -39.69 -15.05
C GLN A 581 -10.37 -38.40 -15.27
N ALA A 582 -9.23 -38.22 -14.59
CA ALA A 582 -8.40 -37.03 -14.73
C ALA A 582 -7.85 -36.87 -16.15
N ARG A 583 -7.38 -37.96 -16.78
CA ARG A 583 -6.93 -37.98 -18.17
C ARG A 583 -8.07 -37.72 -19.14
N ALA A 584 -9.23 -38.33 -18.93
CA ALA A 584 -10.41 -38.09 -19.76
C ALA A 584 -10.85 -36.62 -19.74
N ILE A 585 -10.81 -35.95 -18.57
CA ILE A 585 -11.09 -34.51 -18.47
C ILE A 585 -10.07 -33.68 -19.28
N ASP A 586 -8.78 -34.02 -19.18
CA ASP A 586 -7.73 -33.34 -19.95
C ASP A 586 -7.88 -33.61 -21.46
N MET A 587 -8.31 -34.80 -21.86
CA MET A 587 -8.63 -35.12 -23.26
C MET A 587 -9.87 -34.36 -23.75
N SER A 588 -10.94 -34.25 -22.95
CA SER A 588 -12.10 -33.41 -23.25
C SER A 588 -11.68 -31.96 -23.50
N TYR A 589 -10.77 -31.44 -22.68
CA TYR A 589 -10.19 -30.11 -22.86
C TYR A 589 -9.48 -29.97 -24.21
N LEU A 590 -8.70 -30.97 -24.61
CA LEU A 590 -7.95 -30.95 -25.87
C LEU A 590 -8.86 -31.09 -27.09
N VAL A 591 -9.80 -32.04 -27.05
CA VAL A 591 -10.76 -32.33 -28.12
C VAL A 591 -11.64 -31.12 -28.41
N THR A 592 -12.26 -30.56 -27.39
CA THR A 592 -13.17 -29.44 -27.58
C THR A 592 -12.45 -28.18 -28.08
N ARG A 593 -11.16 -28.03 -27.76
CA ARG A 593 -10.32 -26.89 -28.17
C ARG A 593 -9.72 -26.99 -29.57
N GLN A 594 -10.00 -28.08 -30.30
CA GLN A 594 -9.74 -28.11 -31.74
C GLN A 594 -10.73 -27.29 -32.55
N ASN A 595 -11.93 -27.08 -32.01
CA ASN A 595 -12.91 -26.20 -32.63
C ASN A 595 -12.34 -24.77 -32.55
N LYS A 596 -12.22 -24.08 -33.69
CA LYS A 596 -11.41 -22.86 -33.94
C LYS A 596 -11.76 -21.61 -33.11
N GLU A 597 -12.51 -21.76 -32.04
CA GLU A 597 -12.94 -20.71 -31.13
C GLU A 597 -11.93 -20.47 -30.00
N THR A 598 -11.95 -19.24 -29.48
CA THR A 598 -11.09 -18.87 -28.35
C THR A 598 -11.62 -19.51 -27.07
N ARG A 599 -10.93 -20.56 -26.60
CA ARG A 599 -11.31 -21.31 -25.39
C ARG A 599 -10.45 -21.00 -24.15
N PRO A 600 -11.02 -21.16 -22.94
CA PRO A 600 -10.31 -20.92 -21.68
C PRO A 600 -8.99 -21.70 -21.57
N SER A 601 -8.10 -21.20 -20.71
CA SER A 601 -6.89 -21.95 -20.33
C SER A 601 -7.25 -23.23 -19.59
N TRP A 602 -6.35 -24.21 -19.55
CA TRP A 602 -6.54 -25.47 -18.81
C TRP A 602 -7.02 -25.25 -17.36
N SER A 603 -6.46 -24.26 -16.66
CA SER A 603 -6.87 -23.96 -15.29
C SER A 603 -8.28 -23.39 -15.21
N ALA A 604 -8.66 -22.52 -16.15
CA ALA A 604 -10.01 -21.94 -16.19
C ALA A 604 -11.07 -22.97 -16.63
N PHE A 605 -10.73 -23.88 -17.55
CA PHE A 605 -11.58 -25.00 -17.94
C PHE A 605 -11.88 -25.91 -16.75
N ASN A 606 -10.85 -26.29 -16.00
CA ASN A 606 -11.06 -27.13 -14.82
C ASN A 606 -11.84 -26.43 -13.72
N GLN A 607 -11.60 -25.13 -13.51
CA GLN A 607 -12.40 -24.33 -12.58
C GLN A 607 -13.89 -24.31 -12.98
N SER A 608 -14.23 -24.27 -14.27
CA SER A 608 -15.63 -24.32 -14.70
C SER A 608 -16.30 -25.68 -14.52
N LEU A 609 -15.52 -26.76 -14.41
CA LEU A 609 -16.03 -28.13 -14.21
C LEU A 609 -16.16 -28.51 -12.74
N SER A 610 -15.34 -27.91 -11.87
CA SER A 610 -15.41 -28.17 -10.43
C SER A 610 -16.80 -27.82 -9.89
N LYS A 611 -17.50 -28.80 -9.31
CA LYS A 611 -18.84 -28.62 -8.74
C LYS A 611 -18.76 -27.96 -7.38
N ARG A 612 -19.65 -27.00 -7.13
CA ARG A 612 -19.77 -26.26 -5.87
C ARG A 612 -20.38 -27.16 -4.79
N SER A 613 -19.55 -27.77 -3.93
CA SER A 613 -20.04 -28.39 -2.68
C SER A 613 -19.91 -27.42 -1.51
N ALA A 614 -20.78 -27.54 -0.50
CA ALA A 614 -20.69 -26.74 0.73
C ALA A 614 -19.35 -26.97 1.46
N GLU A 615 -18.84 -28.21 1.43
CA GLU A 615 -17.52 -28.60 1.95
C GLU A 615 -16.37 -27.98 1.12
N SER A 616 -16.54 -27.79 -0.19
CA SER A 616 -15.58 -27.08 -1.04
C SER A 616 -15.48 -25.60 -0.65
N ALA A 617 -16.52 -24.97 -0.11
CA ALA A 617 -16.49 -23.53 0.20
C ALA A 617 -15.61 -23.16 1.42
N ALA A 618 -15.24 -24.14 2.27
CA ALA A 618 -14.48 -23.89 3.48
C ALA A 618 -13.04 -23.42 3.18
N ILE A 619 -12.66 -22.27 3.77
CA ILE A 619 -11.33 -21.67 3.63
C ILE A 619 -10.42 -22.23 4.72
N THR A 620 -9.13 -22.35 4.42
CA THR A 620 -8.09 -22.72 5.36
C THR A 620 -7.63 -21.49 6.15
N THR A 621 -7.81 -21.54 7.46
CA THR A 621 -7.25 -20.60 8.42
C THR A 621 -5.78 -20.93 8.65
N VAL A 622 -4.95 -19.89 8.80
CA VAL A 622 -3.53 -20.02 9.11
C VAL A 622 -3.27 -19.66 10.57
N GLY A 623 -2.70 -20.58 11.33
CA GLY A 623 -2.15 -20.34 12.65
C GLY A 623 -0.66 -20.00 12.53
N TYR A 624 -0.32 -18.71 12.63
CA TYR A 624 1.07 -18.27 12.62
C TYR A 624 1.76 -18.72 13.90
N MET A 625 2.84 -19.49 13.75
CA MET A 625 3.65 -19.94 14.88
C MET A 625 4.87 -19.04 15.10
N PRO A 626 5.40 -18.96 16.33
CA PRO A 626 6.62 -18.21 16.62
C PRO A 626 7.79 -18.67 15.75
N ILE A 627 8.54 -17.71 15.20
CA ILE A 627 9.77 -17.97 14.43
C ILE A 627 10.83 -18.56 15.38
N ILE A 628 11.44 -19.66 14.96
CA ILE A 628 12.63 -20.21 15.64
C ILE A 628 13.85 -19.56 15.01
N GLN A 629 14.64 -18.83 15.79
CA GLN A 629 15.84 -18.12 15.34
C GLN A 629 17.05 -19.07 15.18
N ALA A 630 16.82 -20.17 14.46
CA ALA A 630 17.82 -21.15 14.07
C ALA A 630 17.38 -21.77 12.74
N PRO A 631 18.34 -22.21 11.90
CA PRO A 631 18.03 -22.75 10.58
C PRO A 631 17.40 -24.16 10.67
N ALA A 632 16.44 -24.45 9.80
CA ALA A 632 15.65 -25.69 9.86
C ALA A 632 16.46 -26.94 9.54
N HIS A 633 17.59 -26.77 8.84
CA HIS A 633 18.47 -27.89 8.50
C HIS A 633 19.29 -28.38 9.71
N GLU A 634 19.34 -27.64 10.81
CA GLU A 634 19.92 -28.14 12.06
C GLU A 634 18.95 -29.13 12.73
N ILE A 635 19.50 -30.24 13.22
CA ILE A 635 18.68 -31.34 13.74
C ILE A 635 17.91 -30.97 15.01
N ASP A 636 18.53 -30.18 15.89
CA ASP A 636 17.92 -29.67 17.12
C ASP A 636 16.77 -28.68 16.81
N THR A 637 16.94 -27.87 15.77
CA THR A 637 15.90 -26.98 15.27
C THR A 637 14.72 -27.78 14.74
N LEU A 638 14.97 -28.78 13.90
CA LEU A 638 13.91 -29.64 13.37
C LEU A 638 13.20 -30.45 14.46
N ASN A 639 13.93 -30.95 15.45
CA ASN A 639 13.37 -31.62 16.62
C ASN A 639 12.50 -30.66 17.46
N THR A 640 12.92 -29.41 17.61
CA THR A 640 12.13 -28.35 18.25
C THR A 640 10.82 -28.09 17.49
N VAL A 641 10.86 -28.02 16.16
CA VAL A 641 9.66 -27.89 15.31
C VAL A 641 8.70 -29.05 15.58
N VAL A 642 9.18 -30.29 15.52
CA VAL A 642 8.36 -31.49 15.74
C VAL A 642 7.69 -31.46 17.12
N ARG A 643 8.45 -31.22 18.19
CA ARG A 643 7.90 -31.17 19.56
C ARG A 643 6.84 -30.08 19.73
N ARG A 644 7.05 -28.92 19.11
CA ARG A 644 6.07 -27.82 19.16
C ARG A 644 4.79 -28.18 18.40
N CYS A 645 4.90 -28.73 17.19
CA CYS A 645 3.75 -29.19 16.42
C CYS A 645 2.97 -30.30 17.14
N MET A 646 3.67 -31.28 17.74
CA MET A 646 3.02 -32.36 18.49
C MET A 646 2.29 -31.86 19.74
N TYR A 647 2.88 -30.89 20.46
CA TYR A 647 2.19 -30.26 21.58
C TYR A 647 0.90 -29.57 21.12
N ILE A 648 0.96 -28.77 20.05
CA ILE A 648 -0.21 -28.05 19.53
C ILE A 648 -1.27 -29.06 19.07
N SER A 649 -0.89 -30.11 18.33
CA SER A 649 -1.83 -31.18 17.94
C SER A 649 -2.52 -31.79 19.15
N SER A 650 -1.78 -32.10 20.21
CA SER A 650 -2.36 -32.65 21.44
C SER A 650 -3.32 -31.67 22.12
N GLN A 651 -3.03 -30.37 22.13
CA GLN A 651 -3.92 -29.35 22.71
C GLN A 651 -5.20 -29.16 21.89
N LEU A 652 -5.13 -29.39 20.56
CA LEU A 652 -6.27 -29.33 19.65
C LEU A 652 -7.05 -30.66 19.57
N GLY A 653 -6.78 -31.64 20.44
CA GLY A 653 -7.48 -32.93 20.45
C GLY A 653 -7.01 -33.92 19.37
N GLN A 654 -5.91 -33.64 18.66
CA GLN A 654 -5.36 -34.51 17.63
C GLN A 654 -4.30 -35.47 18.16
N GLU A 655 -4.47 -36.74 17.82
CA GLU A 655 -3.51 -37.81 18.13
C GLU A 655 -2.26 -37.77 17.23
N TYR A 656 -2.45 -37.46 15.94
CA TYR A 656 -1.40 -37.47 14.92
C TYR A 656 -1.01 -36.06 14.51
N THR A 657 0.28 -35.90 14.17
CA THR A 657 0.89 -34.64 13.72
C THR A 657 1.39 -34.78 12.29
N VAL A 658 0.70 -34.16 11.34
CA VAL A 658 1.14 -34.12 9.93
C VAL A 658 2.04 -32.91 9.71
N LEU A 659 3.29 -33.14 9.31
CA LEU A 659 4.27 -32.08 9.05
C LEU A 659 4.79 -32.18 7.61
N THR A 660 4.47 -31.19 6.79
CA THR A 660 4.90 -31.09 5.39
C THR A 660 6.16 -30.23 5.28
N VAL A 661 7.21 -30.76 4.66
CA VAL A 661 8.50 -30.09 4.47
C VAL A 661 9.06 -30.34 3.06
N ASP A 662 10.06 -29.57 2.65
CA ASP A 662 10.79 -29.86 1.42
C ASP A 662 11.58 -31.18 1.51
N GLN A 663 12.16 -31.62 0.39
CA GLN A 663 12.92 -32.87 0.38
C GLN A 663 14.20 -32.80 1.24
N ALA A 664 14.83 -31.63 1.35
CA ALA A 664 16.07 -31.46 2.10
C ALA A 664 15.87 -31.62 3.61
N LEU A 665 14.68 -31.30 4.12
CA LEU A 665 14.28 -31.52 5.51
C LEU A 665 13.62 -32.88 5.73
N TYR A 666 12.94 -33.42 4.71
CA TYR A 666 12.17 -34.66 4.82
C TYR A 666 12.99 -35.85 5.34
N TYR A 667 14.20 -36.06 4.82
CA TYR A 667 15.01 -37.21 5.26
C TYR A 667 15.44 -37.10 6.73
N LYS A 668 15.80 -35.88 7.19
CA LYS A 668 16.13 -35.63 8.60
C LYS A 668 14.92 -35.83 9.49
N LEU A 669 13.74 -35.48 8.99
CA LEU A 669 12.48 -35.71 9.68
C LEU A 669 12.16 -37.21 9.81
N MET A 670 12.47 -38.01 8.78
CA MET A 670 12.39 -39.46 8.85
C MET A 670 13.40 -40.06 9.84
N ASP A 671 14.64 -39.56 9.87
CA ASP A 671 15.64 -39.98 10.86
C ASP A 671 15.18 -39.72 12.29
N LEU A 672 14.58 -38.54 12.55
CA LEU A 672 13.96 -38.22 13.84
C LEU A 672 12.81 -39.18 14.15
N LYS A 673 11.91 -39.42 13.18
CA LYS A 673 10.77 -40.32 13.33
C LYS A 673 11.20 -41.74 13.72
N TRP A 674 12.23 -42.29 13.07
CA TRP A 674 12.69 -43.65 13.33
C TRP A 674 13.55 -43.77 14.59
N THR A 675 14.24 -42.70 14.99
CA THR A 675 15.12 -42.72 16.16
C THR A 675 14.35 -42.49 17.46
N ILE A 676 13.35 -41.60 17.46
CA ILE A 676 12.66 -41.17 18.67
C ILE A 676 11.33 -41.94 18.81
N PRO A 677 11.17 -42.81 19.82
CA PRO A 677 9.98 -43.66 19.96
C PRO A 677 8.66 -42.89 20.04
N GLU A 678 8.69 -41.69 20.63
CA GLU A 678 7.53 -40.80 20.75
C GLU A 678 6.97 -40.36 19.38
N TYR A 679 7.81 -40.35 18.34
CA TYR A 679 7.47 -39.83 17.02
C TYR A 679 6.98 -40.93 16.08
N LYS A 680 7.47 -42.17 16.27
CA LYS A 680 7.27 -43.30 15.37
C LYS A 680 5.81 -43.45 14.90
N ASP A 681 4.87 -43.45 15.84
CA ASP A 681 3.45 -43.73 15.54
C ASP A 681 2.60 -42.45 15.43
N LYS A 682 3.15 -41.29 15.82
CA LYS A 682 2.39 -40.03 15.93
C LYS A 682 2.74 -39.00 14.87
N LEU A 683 4.00 -38.97 14.41
CA LEU A 683 4.50 -38.04 13.43
C LEU A 683 4.28 -38.61 12.02
N ILE A 684 3.70 -37.79 11.14
CA ILE A 684 3.45 -38.12 9.73
C ILE A 684 4.18 -37.09 8.85
N PRO A 685 5.44 -37.38 8.47
CA PRO A 685 6.20 -36.54 7.54
C PRO A 685 5.58 -36.56 6.14
N ARG A 686 5.43 -35.39 5.51
CA ARG A 686 5.03 -35.29 4.10
C ARG A 686 6.03 -34.50 3.26
N LEU A 687 6.25 -34.98 2.03
CA LEU A 687 6.97 -34.23 1.01
C LEU A 687 6.11 -33.08 0.47
N GLY A 688 6.73 -31.91 0.33
CA GLY A 688 6.15 -30.70 -0.24
C GLY A 688 5.76 -30.86 -1.71
N GLY A 689 4.50 -30.58 -2.03
CA GLY A 689 3.93 -30.75 -3.36
C GLY A 689 4.44 -29.73 -4.39
N LEU A 690 4.83 -28.53 -3.98
CA LEU A 690 5.44 -27.55 -4.87
C LEU A 690 6.83 -28.03 -5.28
N HIS A 691 7.63 -28.44 -4.30
CA HIS A 691 9.00 -28.91 -4.54
C HIS A 691 9.04 -30.19 -5.38
N ILE A 692 8.06 -31.09 -5.21
CA ILE A 692 7.86 -32.24 -6.12
C ILE A 692 7.64 -31.73 -7.56
N SER A 693 6.70 -30.81 -7.76
CA SER A 693 6.38 -30.28 -9.09
C SER A 693 7.55 -29.54 -9.74
N MET A 694 8.30 -28.75 -8.97
CA MET A 694 9.50 -28.05 -9.44
C MET A 694 10.61 -29.02 -9.84
N ASN A 695 10.84 -30.08 -9.06
CA ASN A 695 11.79 -31.11 -9.43
C ASN A 695 11.35 -31.87 -10.67
N PHE A 696 10.05 -32.18 -10.81
CA PHE A 696 9.55 -32.86 -11.99
C PHE A 696 9.59 -31.97 -13.24
N LEU A 697 9.35 -30.66 -13.11
CA LEU A 697 9.61 -29.68 -14.17
C LEU A 697 11.08 -29.68 -14.61
N LYS A 698 12.02 -29.78 -13.67
CA LYS A 698 13.45 -29.91 -14.00
C LYS A 698 13.75 -31.23 -14.75
N VAL A 699 13.10 -32.33 -14.36
CA VAL A 699 13.18 -33.61 -15.09
C VAL A 699 12.67 -33.44 -16.53
N ILE A 700 11.53 -32.78 -16.72
CA ILE A 700 11.00 -32.46 -18.06
C ILE A 700 12.01 -31.58 -18.82
N GLY A 701 12.58 -30.56 -18.19
CA GLY A 701 13.60 -29.71 -18.81
C GLY A 701 14.87 -30.44 -19.22
N GLN A 702 15.29 -31.45 -18.46
CA GLN A 702 16.41 -32.35 -18.83
C GLN A 702 16.03 -33.27 -20.00
N HIS A 703 14.79 -33.79 -20.02
CA HIS A 703 14.27 -34.58 -21.14
C HIS A 703 14.24 -33.77 -22.45
N THR A 704 13.81 -32.50 -22.37
CA THR A 704 13.69 -31.61 -23.53
C THR A 704 14.93 -30.77 -23.81
N LYS A 705 16.07 -31.12 -23.20
CA LYS A 705 17.30 -30.37 -23.40
C LYS A 705 17.76 -30.53 -24.86
N ASP A 706 18.12 -29.42 -25.50
CA ASP A 706 18.65 -29.36 -26.86
C ASP A 706 17.73 -29.98 -27.94
N CYS A 707 16.42 -30.11 -27.68
CA CYS A 707 15.45 -30.68 -28.62
C CYS A 707 14.70 -29.65 -29.48
N GLY A 708 15.02 -28.36 -29.38
CA GLY A 708 14.32 -27.27 -30.09
C GLY A 708 13.16 -26.64 -29.32
N LEU A 709 12.74 -27.20 -28.18
CA LEU A 709 11.58 -26.68 -27.43
C LEU A 709 11.86 -25.29 -26.81
N ALA A 710 13.09 -25.06 -26.36
CA ALA A 710 13.53 -23.79 -25.80
C ALA A 710 13.51 -22.68 -26.87
N GLU A 711 14.03 -22.99 -28.06
CA GLU A 711 14.04 -22.13 -29.24
C GLU A 711 12.60 -21.82 -29.68
N ALA A 712 11.73 -22.82 -29.71
CA ALA A 712 10.31 -22.64 -30.01
C ALA A 712 9.63 -21.67 -29.02
N TRP A 713 9.94 -21.75 -27.72
CA TRP A 713 9.43 -20.79 -26.74
C TRP A 713 9.96 -19.37 -26.95
N ALA A 714 11.22 -19.23 -27.35
CA ALA A 714 11.83 -17.94 -27.63
C ALA A 714 11.22 -17.29 -28.88
N GLU A 715 11.18 -18.02 -29.99
CA GLU A 715 10.68 -17.55 -31.28
C GLU A 715 9.18 -17.24 -31.25
N ALA A 716 8.40 -18.01 -30.50
CA ALA A 716 6.97 -17.74 -30.29
C ALA A 716 6.69 -16.58 -29.31
N GLY A 717 7.72 -15.95 -28.73
CA GLY A 717 7.56 -14.87 -27.77
C GLY A 717 6.93 -15.30 -26.44
N ILE A 718 6.98 -16.59 -26.10
CA ILE A 718 6.42 -17.13 -24.85
C ILE A 718 7.35 -16.81 -23.68
N LEU A 719 8.67 -16.96 -23.87
CA LEU A 719 9.69 -16.70 -22.86
C LEU A 719 10.83 -15.87 -23.46
N GLY A 720 11.35 -14.91 -22.69
CA GLY A 720 12.62 -14.25 -23.02
C GLY A 720 13.81 -15.18 -22.76
N SER A 721 14.93 -14.95 -23.47
CA SER A 721 16.13 -15.81 -23.43
C SER A 721 16.67 -16.04 -22.02
N SER A 722 16.66 -15.01 -21.18
CA SER A 722 17.09 -15.07 -19.77
C SER A 722 16.21 -15.97 -18.90
N THR A 723 14.93 -16.13 -19.25
CA THR A 723 13.95 -16.88 -18.45
C THR A 723 13.94 -18.37 -18.80
N ILE A 724 14.34 -18.74 -20.02
CA ILE A 724 14.30 -20.12 -20.52
C ILE A 724 15.13 -21.04 -19.62
N GLU A 725 16.36 -20.63 -19.29
CA GLU A 725 17.25 -21.42 -18.42
C GLU A 725 16.60 -21.67 -17.04
N HIS A 726 15.95 -20.67 -16.47
CA HIS A 726 15.24 -20.81 -15.19
C HIS A 726 14.02 -21.73 -15.28
N VAL A 727 13.31 -21.73 -16.41
CA VAL A 727 12.18 -22.65 -16.66
C VAL A 727 12.68 -24.08 -16.83
N MET A 728 13.69 -24.30 -17.68
CA MET A 728 14.29 -25.62 -17.92
C MET A 728 14.92 -26.21 -16.66
N ALA A 729 15.46 -25.36 -15.78
CA ALA A 729 15.98 -25.78 -14.48
C ALA A 729 14.89 -26.04 -13.41
N GLY A 730 13.60 -25.88 -13.73
CA GLY A 730 12.48 -26.03 -12.79
C GLY A 730 12.41 -24.95 -11.71
N LYS A 731 13.19 -23.86 -11.84
CA LYS A 731 13.28 -22.78 -10.83
C LYS A 731 12.21 -21.71 -10.99
N ALA A 732 11.59 -21.60 -12.17
CA ALA A 732 10.53 -20.63 -12.45
C ALA A 732 9.15 -21.32 -12.53
N TYR A 733 8.67 -21.88 -11.41
CA TYR A 733 7.47 -22.74 -11.36
C TYR A 733 6.27 -22.22 -12.18
N ASN A 734 5.78 -20.99 -11.91
CA ASN A 734 4.60 -20.45 -12.60
C ASN A 734 4.82 -20.29 -14.11
N LYS A 735 6.02 -19.86 -14.53
CA LYS A 735 6.36 -19.71 -15.95
C LYS A 735 6.51 -21.08 -16.61
N GLY A 736 7.17 -22.03 -15.96
CA GLY A 736 7.34 -23.39 -16.45
C GLY A 736 6.02 -24.14 -16.62
N MET A 737 5.15 -24.10 -15.60
CA MET A 737 3.79 -24.67 -15.70
C MET A 737 3.01 -24.09 -16.88
N ARG A 738 3.11 -22.78 -17.11
CA ARG A 738 2.44 -22.12 -18.23
C ARG A 738 3.03 -22.55 -19.58
N SER A 739 4.35 -22.55 -19.73
CA SER A 739 5.02 -22.94 -20.97
C SER A 739 4.74 -24.39 -21.35
N HIS A 740 4.84 -25.33 -20.41
CA HIS A 740 4.55 -26.74 -20.69
C HIS A 740 3.07 -26.99 -21.01
N LYS A 741 2.13 -26.30 -20.35
CA LYS A 741 0.70 -26.34 -20.71
C LYS A 741 0.47 -25.88 -22.15
N LEU A 742 1.13 -24.79 -22.57
CA LEU A 742 1.02 -24.27 -23.93
C LEU A 742 1.62 -25.24 -24.96
N SER A 743 2.81 -25.77 -24.70
CA SER A 743 3.46 -26.75 -25.57
C SER A 743 2.66 -28.05 -25.67
N PHE A 744 2.12 -28.55 -24.55
CA PHE A 744 1.25 -29.72 -24.53
C PHE A 744 0.03 -29.51 -25.42
N GLN A 745 -0.63 -28.36 -25.30
CA GLN A 745 -1.77 -28.01 -26.16
C GLN A 745 -1.37 -27.87 -27.64
N ALA A 746 -0.23 -27.25 -27.93
CA ALA A 746 0.24 -27.05 -29.29
C ALA A 746 0.55 -28.39 -29.99
N LEU A 747 1.22 -29.31 -29.29
CA LEU A 747 1.52 -30.65 -29.82
C LEU A 747 0.25 -31.48 -30.01
N TRP A 748 -0.68 -31.44 -29.05
CA TRP A 748 -1.97 -32.11 -29.22
C TRP A 748 -2.81 -31.54 -30.36
N ARG A 749 -2.67 -30.25 -30.68
CA ARG A 749 -3.32 -29.68 -31.87
C ARG A 749 -2.83 -30.30 -33.17
N LEU A 750 -1.58 -30.74 -33.21
CA LEU A 750 -0.97 -31.41 -34.36
C LEU A 750 -1.34 -32.90 -34.38
N LEU A 751 -1.31 -33.58 -33.22
CA LEU A 751 -1.51 -35.03 -33.12
C LEU A 751 -2.97 -35.46 -33.14
N LEU A 752 -3.88 -34.68 -32.56
CA LEU A 752 -5.27 -35.08 -32.38
C LEU A 752 -6.00 -35.37 -33.71
N PRO A 753 -5.82 -34.60 -34.81
CA PRO A 753 -6.43 -34.94 -36.10
C PRO A 753 -5.94 -36.29 -36.67
N GLU A 754 -4.66 -36.62 -36.47
CA GLU A 754 -4.11 -37.92 -36.86
C GLU A 754 -4.70 -39.04 -36.02
N LEU A 755 -4.82 -38.83 -34.70
CA LEU A 755 -5.45 -39.78 -33.79
C LEU A 755 -6.93 -40.02 -34.15
N LEU A 756 -7.70 -38.97 -34.43
CA LEU A 756 -9.11 -39.11 -34.82
C LEU A 756 -9.26 -39.84 -36.16
N THR A 757 -8.36 -39.58 -37.12
CA THR A 757 -8.33 -40.31 -38.39
C THR A 757 -8.03 -41.78 -38.16
N PHE A 758 -7.05 -42.09 -37.31
CA PHE A 758 -6.71 -43.46 -36.93
C PHE A 758 -7.87 -44.15 -36.20
N LEU A 759 -8.47 -43.49 -35.21
CA LEU A 759 -9.63 -43.96 -34.49
C LEU A 759 -10.76 -44.30 -35.46
N ARG A 760 -11.04 -43.47 -36.46
CA ARG A 760 -12.09 -43.73 -37.45
C ARG A 760 -11.84 -45.01 -38.27
N THR A 761 -10.58 -45.42 -38.47
CA THR A 761 -10.27 -46.69 -39.16
C THR A 761 -10.54 -47.93 -38.31
N ILE A 762 -10.50 -47.81 -36.98
CA ILE A 762 -10.71 -48.91 -36.04
C ILE A 762 -12.15 -48.94 -35.54
N ASP A 763 -12.70 -47.77 -35.23
CA ASP A 763 -13.98 -47.57 -34.55
C ASP A 763 -14.62 -46.24 -34.99
N ALA A 764 -15.18 -46.23 -36.21
CA ALA A 764 -15.83 -45.06 -36.79
C ALA A 764 -16.96 -44.50 -35.91
N ASN A 765 -17.74 -45.38 -35.26
CA ASN A 765 -18.84 -44.97 -34.38
C ASN A 765 -18.34 -44.15 -33.19
N LEU A 766 -17.24 -44.58 -32.56
CA LEU A 766 -16.65 -43.85 -31.43
C LEU A 766 -16.05 -42.50 -31.87
N ALA A 767 -15.41 -42.46 -33.05
CA ALA A 767 -14.90 -41.22 -33.62
C ALA A 767 -16.04 -40.19 -33.86
N ASP A 768 -17.12 -40.63 -34.50
CA ASP A 768 -18.26 -39.76 -34.82
C ASP A 768 -19.01 -39.32 -33.55
N GLU A 769 -19.07 -40.17 -32.52
CA GLU A 769 -19.61 -39.81 -31.19
C GLU A 769 -18.77 -38.70 -30.52
N ILE A 770 -17.45 -38.83 -30.51
CA ILE A 770 -16.53 -37.84 -29.94
C ILE A 770 -16.65 -36.49 -30.67
N GLU A 771 -16.68 -36.50 -32.00
CA GLU A 771 -16.84 -35.28 -32.81
C GLU A 771 -18.17 -34.59 -32.49
N LYS A 772 -19.28 -35.34 -32.47
CA LYS A 772 -20.61 -34.81 -32.15
C LYS A 772 -20.68 -34.21 -30.74
N LEU A 773 -20.13 -34.90 -29.74
CA LEU A 773 -20.12 -34.43 -28.35
C LEU A 773 -19.23 -33.19 -28.17
N SER A 774 -18.11 -33.14 -28.90
CA SER A 774 -17.22 -31.97 -28.97
C SER A 774 -17.90 -30.74 -29.57
N GLU A 775 -18.62 -30.91 -30.68
CA GLU A 775 -19.39 -29.83 -31.33
C GLU A 775 -20.54 -29.33 -30.45
N ALA A 776 -21.19 -30.22 -29.71
CA ALA A 776 -22.26 -29.88 -28.77
C ALA A 776 -21.76 -29.26 -27.45
N ASP A 777 -20.45 -29.24 -27.21
CA ASP A 777 -19.81 -28.81 -25.96
C ASP A 777 -20.33 -29.55 -24.70
N ASP A 778 -20.78 -30.80 -24.86
CA ASP A 778 -21.28 -31.64 -23.76
C ASP A 778 -20.11 -32.33 -23.04
N ILE A 779 -19.42 -31.55 -22.20
CA ILE A 779 -18.17 -31.98 -21.54
C ILE A 779 -18.36 -33.21 -20.64
N ASP A 780 -19.48 -33.32 -19.94
CA ASP A 780 -19.75 -34.44 -19.03
C ASP A 780 -19.89 -35.76 -19.79
N LYS A 781 -20.69 -35.77 -20.88
CA LYS A 781 -20.81 -36.96 -21.73
C LYS A 781 -19.52 -37.25 -22.47
N LEU A 782 -18.87 -36.21 -23.03
CA LEU A 782 -17.59 -36.37 -23.72
C LEU A 782 -16.54 -37.02 -22.81
N THR A 783 -16.42 -36.55 -21.57
CA THR A 783 -15.49 -37.12 -20.58
C THR A 783 -15.83 -38.58 -20.29
N THR A 784 -17.11 -38.92 -20.19
CA THR A 784 -17.55 -40.30 -19.98
C THR A 784 -17.17 -41.20 -21.17
N THR A 785 -17.38 -40.73 -22.40
CA THR A 785 -17.00 -41.44 -23.64
C THR A 785 -15.48 -41.61 -23.75
N LEU A 786 -14.71 -40.57 -23.41
CA LEU A 786 -13.24 -40.59 -23.46
C LEU A 786 -12.59 -41.45 -22.35
N LYS A 787 -13.32 -41.79 -21.30
CA LYS A 787 -12.85 -42.70 -20.24
C LYS A 787 -12.98 -44.19 -20.62
N THR A 788 -13.65 -44.52 -21.72
CA THR A 788 -13.93 -45.92 -22.08
C THR A 788 -12.68 -46.72 -22.44
N ALA A 789 -12.65 -48.00 -22.05
CA ALA A 789 -11.56 -48.93 -22.40
C ALA A 789 -11.34 -49.03 -23.92
N ARG A 790 -12.41 -48.88 -24.73
CA ARG A 790 -12.31 -48.84 -26.20
C ARG A 790 -11.34 -47.78 -26.70
N LEU A 791 -11.38 -46.57 -26.13
CA LEU A 791 -10.46 -45.51 -26.53
C LEU A 791 -9.04 -45.81 -26.05
N GLN A 792 -8.89 -46.34 -24.83
CA GLN A 792 -7.58 -46.70 -24.30
C GLN A 792 -6.90 -47.76 -25.18
N ASP A 793 -7.63 -48.80 -25.60
CA ASP A 793 -7.11 -49.84 -26.51
C ASP A 793 -6.66 -49.25 -27.86
N VAL A 794 -7.39 -48.25 -28.38
CA VAL A 794 -7.03 -47.55 -29.62
C VAL A 794 -5.78 -46.68 -29.42
N MET A 795 -5.69 -45.99 -28.28
CA MET A 795 -4.53 -45.17 -27.91
C MET A 795 -3.27 -46.02 -27.80
N ASP A 796 -3.36 -47.17 -27.12
CA ASP A 796 -2.23 -48.09 -26.96
C ASP A 796 -1.75 -48.60 -28.32
N LYS A 797 -2.66 -49.00 -29.22
CA LYS A 797 -2.32 -49.38 -30.61
C LYS A 797 -1.71 -48.23 -31.41
N PHE A 798 -2.26 -47.03 -31.28
CA PHE A 798 -1.76 -45.85 -31.99
C PHE A 798 -0.29 -45.58 -31.62
N VAL A 799 0.04 -45.70 -30.33
CA VAL A 799 1.39 -45.53 -29.79
C VAL A 799 2.29 -46.68 -30.22
N GLU A 800 1.84 -47.94 -30.11
CA GLU A 800 2.63 -49.12 -30.47
C GLU A 800 3.09 -49.07 -31.94
N GLU A 801 2.18 -48.77 -32.87
CA GLU A 801 2.49 -48.71 -34.31
C GLU A 801 3.50 -47.60 -34.67
N ARG A 802 3.51 -46.50 -33.91
CA ARG A 802 4.32 -45.30 -34.21
C ARG A 802 5.58 -45.19 -33.37
N SER A 803 5.71 -45.97 -32.29
CA SER A 803 6.87 -45.94 -31.39
C SER A 803 8.18 -46.40 -32.04
N SER A 804 8.12 -47.06 -33.20
CA SER A 804 9.31 -47.34 -34.02
C SER A 804 10.00 -46.06 -34.53
N ASN A 805 9.26 -44.94 -34.65
CA ASN A 805 9.82 -43.64 -34.98
C ASN A 805 10.34 -42.95 -33.72
N ALA A 806 11.67 -42.74 -33.66
CA ALA A 806 12.32 -42.13 -32.51
C ALA A 806 11.82 -40.72 -32.17
N ASN A 807 11.45 -39.91 -33.17
CA ASN A 807 10.90 -38.57 -32.94
C ASN A 807 9.51 -38.65 -32.32
N PHE A 808 8.65 -39.55 -32.81
CA PHE A 808 7.34 -39.77 -32.21
C PHE A 808 7.48 -40.23 -30.75
N TYR A 809 8.30 -41.25 -30.50
CA TYR A 809 8.51 -41.78 -29.16
C TYR A 809 9.02 -40.72 -28.17
N PHE A 810 9.95 -39.86 -28.62
CA PHE A 810 10.45 -38.74 -27.82
C PHE A 810 9.35 -37.75 -27.44
N TRP A 811 8.61 -37.22 -28.42
CA TRP A 811 7.56 -36.24 -28.15
C TRP A 811 6.37 -36.84 -27.40
N TRP A 812 6.07 -38.11 -27.63
CA TRP A 812 5.07 -38.84 -26.86
C TRP A 812 5.48 -38.96 -25.39
N SER A 813 6.73 -39.34 -25.11
CA SER A 813 7.29 -39.38 -23.75
C SER A 813 7.16 -38.01 -23.07
N TYR A 814 7.46 -36.91 -23.79
CA TYR A 814 7.25 -35.56 -23.28
C TYR A 814 5.79 -35.28 -22.92
N LEU A 815 4.83 -35.66 -23.78
CA LEU A 815 3.40 -35.48 -23.52
C LEU A 815 2.94 -36.28 -22.28
N GLU A 816 3.42 -37.51 -22.11
CA GLU A 816 3.15 -38.33 -20.93
C GLU A 816 3.68 -37.67 -19.66
N MET A 817 4.92 -37.16 -19.68
CA MET A 817 5.49 -36.44 -18.54
C MET A 817 4.65 -35.21 -18.21
N VAL A 818 4.26 -34.39 -19.19
CA VAL A 818 3.42 -33.22 -18.92
C VAL A 818 2.03 -33.63 -18.42
N SER A 819 1.45 -34.72 -18.94
CA SER A 819 0.17 -35.26 -18.44
C SER A 819 0.26 -35.66 -16.97
N ILE A 820 1.32 -36.37 -16.55
CA ILE A 820 1.56 -36.72 -15.14
C ILE A 820 1.67 -35.46 -14.26
N LEU A 821 2.36 -34.43 -14.73
CA LEU A 821 2.48 -33.15 -14.03
C LEU A 821 1.11 -32.46 -13.87
N LEU A 822 0.26 -32.48 -14.91
CA LEU A 822 -1.08 -31.90 -14.87
C LEU A 822 -2.01 -32.69 -13.94
N MET A 823 -1.93 -34.02 -13.93
CA MET A 823 -2.65 -34.87 -12.99
C MET A 823 -2.26 -34.57 -11.53
N PHE A 824 -0.96 -34.46 -11.23
CA PHE A 824 -0.50 -34.08 -9.90
C PHE A 824 -0.92 -32.66 -9.52
N THR A 825 -0.91 -31.72 -10.47
CA THR A 825 -1.42 -30.36 -10.26
C THR A 825 -2.92 -30.38 -9.94
N ARG A 826 -3.71 -31.17 -10.67
CA ARG A 826 -5.15 -31.35 -10.42
C ARG A 826 -5.40 -31.92 -9.02
N ALA A 827 -4.65 -32.96 -8.65
CA ALA A 827 -4.74 -33.56 -7.32
C ALA A 827 -4.57 -32.53 -6.20
N GLN A 828 -3.64 -31.58 -6.37
CA GLN A 828 -3.45 -30.50 -5.41
C GLN A 828 -4.55 -29.43 -5.46
N ARG A 829 -5.02 -29.07 -6.66
CA ARG A 829 -6.01 -27.99 -6.87
C ARG A 829 -7.41 -28.35 -6.40
N ASP A 830 -7.75 -29.63 -6.48
CA ASP A 830 -9.03 -30.19 -6.02
C ASP A 830 -8.92 -30.91 -4.66
N GLY A 831 -7.71 -31.20 -4.18
CA GLY A 831 -7.49 -31.91 -2.91
C GLY A 831 -7.80 -33.41 -3.01
N ILE A 832 -7.45 -34.04 -4.12
CA ILE A 832 -7.75 -35.45 -4.39
C ILE A 832 -6.58 -36.34 -3.95
N TRP A 833 -6.73 -37.00 -2.81
CA TRP A 833 -5.65 -37.80 -2.21
C TRP A 833 -5.13 -38.93 -3.08
N ASP A 834 -6.03 -39.74 -3.66
CA ASP A 834 -5.63 -40.90 -4.45
C ASP A 834 -4.90 -40.51 -5.73
N LEU A 835 -5.38 -39.42 -6.37
CA LEU A 835 -4.74 -38.89 -7.56
C LEU A 835 -3.35 -38.33 -7.24
N HIS A 836 -3.14 -37.76 -6.05
CA HIS A 836 -1.82 -37.30 -5.58
C HIS A 836 -0.84 -38.46 -5.48
N LEU A 837 -1.23 -39.58 -4.85
CA LEU A 837 -0.38 -40.76 -4.73
C LEU A 837 -0.12 -41.42 -6.08
N PHE A 838 -1.15 -41.60 -6.89
CA PHE A 838 -1.03 -42.19 -8.23
C PHE A 838 -0.05 -41.39 -9.10
N SER A 839 -0.25 -40.07 -9.20
CA SER A 839 0.59 -39.24 -10.06
C SER A 839 2.01 -39.10 -9.52
N PHE A 840 2.22 -39.06 -8.20
CA PHE A 840 3.57 -39.11 -7.61
C PHE A 840 4.29 -40.44 -7.92
N ARG A 841 3.58 -41.58 -7.82
CA ARG A 841 4.10 -42.89 -8.22
C ARG A 841 4.54 -42.89 -9.68
N CYS A 842 3.76 -42.30 -10.59
CA CYS A 842 4.12 -42.15 -12.00
C CYS A 842 5.36 -41.25 -12.23
N MET A 843 5.69 -40.33 -11.31
CA MET A 843 6.89 -39.50 -11.41
C MET A 843 8.18 -40.24 -11.00
N LEU A 844 8.11 -41.27 -10.15
CA LEU A 844 9.29 -41.94 -9.59
C LEU A 844 10.24 -42.54 -10.65
N PRO A 845 9.76 -43.25 -11.69
CA PRO A 845 10.64 -43.78 -12.73
C PRO A 845 11.44 -42.67 -13.44
N TYR A 846 10.81 -41.51 -13.66
CA TYR A 846 11.45 -40.36 -14.29
C TYR A 846 12.48 -39.70 -13.35
N PHE A 847 12.19 -39.59 -12.05
CA PHE A 847 13.21 -39.11 -11.09
C PHE A 847 14.45 -39.99 -11.09
N MET A 848 14.29 -41.31 -11.19
CA MET A 848 15.41 -42.25 -11.31
C MET A 848 16.14 -42.09 -12.65
N ARG A 849 15.41 -42.03 -13.76
CA ARG A 849 15.97 -41.92 -15.12
C ARG A 849 16.80 -40.66 -15.35
N TYR A 850 16.49 -39.57 -14.65
CA TYR A 850 17.12 -38.25 -14.82
C TYR A 850 18.00 -37.82 -13.64
N ASP A 851 18.48 -38.77 -12.82
CA ASP A 851 19.42 -38.54 -11.71
C ASP A 851 18.91 -37.60 -10.60
N HIS A 852 17.60 -37.54 -10.38
CA HIS A 852 17.00 -36.90 -9.21
C HIS A 852 17.04 -37.84 -7.99
N THR A 853 18.26 -38.26 -7.63
CA THR A 853 18.59 -39.32 -6.66
C THR A 853 17.90 -39.16 -5.31
N ASN A 854 17.75 -37.93 -4.84
CA ASN A 854 17.05 -37.60 -3.60
C ASN A 854 15.57 -38.03 -3.61
N TYR A 855 14.84 -37.68 -4.67
CA TYR A 855 13.44 -38.11 -4.83
C TYR A 855 13.36 -39.59 -5.23
N ALA A 856 14.29 -40.09 -6.04
CA ALA A 856 14.34 -41.52 -6.38
C ALA A 856 14.54 -42.40 -5.13
N ARG A 857 15.33 -41.93 -4.14
CA ARG A 857 15.59 -42.65 -2.88
C ARG A 857 14.46 -42.50 -1.86
N TRP A 858 14.02 -41.26 -1.61
CA TRP A 858 13.04 -40.98 -0.54
C TRP A 858 11.59 -41.04 -0.99
N GLY A 859 11.33 -40.99 -2.29
CA GLY A 859 10.00 -41.12 -2.87
C GLY A 859 9.32 -42.46 -2.60
N PRO A 860 10.01 -43.62 -2.76
CA PRO A 860 9.44 -44.90 -2.37
C PRO A 860 9.10 -44.99 -0.87
N ILE A 861 9.98 -44.47 -0.01
CA ILE A 861 9.73 -44.40 1.44
C ILE A 861 8.48 -43.56 1.74
N TYR A 862 8.36 -42.40 1.08
CA TYR A 862 7.18 -41.56 1.19
C TYR A 862 5.90 -42.29 0.75
N LEU A 863 5.91 -42.99 -0.38
CA LEU A 863 4.73 -43.76 -0.81
C LEU A 863 4.34 -44.83 0.23
N ALA A 864 5.30 -45.59 0.76
CA ALA A 864 5.04 -46.58 1.80
C ALA A 864 4.36 -45.97 3.02
N GLU A 865 4.92 -44.87 3.55
CA GLU A 865 4.36 -44.14 4.70
C GLU A 865 2.94 -43.63 4.40
N MET A 866 2.69 -43.14 3.18
CA MET A 866 1.41 -42.60 2.80
C MET A 866 0.33 -43.67 2.53
N HIS A 867 0.73 -44.90 2.18
CA HIS A 867 -0.18 -46.03 2.08
C HIS A 867 -0.57 -46.62 3.44
N GLN A 868 0.29 -46.45 4.45
CA GLN A 868 0.09 -46.96 5.81
C GLN A 868 -0.40 -45.86 6.78
N LEU A 869 -1.15 -44.85 6.30
CA LEU A 869 -1.66 -43.78 7.14
C LEU A 869 -2.69 -44.29 8.16
N PRO A 870 -2.69 -43.77 9.40
CA PRO A 870 -3.78 -44.02 10.35
C PRO A 870 -5.14 -43.62 9.76
N ALA A 871 -6.18 -44.41 10.04
CA ALA A 871 -7.52 -44.23 9.47
C ALA A 871 -8.05 -42.79 9.65
N LYS A 872 -7.89 -42.21 10.85
CA LYS A 872 -8.30 -40.83 11.15
C LYS A 872 -7.66 -39.79 10.22
N VAL A 873 -6.40 -39.99 9.83
CA VAL A 873 -5.68 -39.06 8.94
C VAL A 873 -6.04 -39.31 7.49
N LEU A 874 -6.18 -40.58 7.11
CA LEU A 874 -6.61 -40.97 5.76
C LEU A 874 -8.00 -40.40 5.44
N GLU A 875 -8.95 -40.49 6.37
CA GLU A 875 -10.29 -39.92 6.21
C GLU A 875 -10.25 -38.40 5.95
N GLU A 876 -9.42 -37.66 6.69
CA GLU A 876 -9.25 -36.22 6.50
C GLU A 876 -8.58 -35.89 5.15
N PHE A 877 -7.60 -36.69 4.71
CA PHE A 877 -7.00 -36.53 3.39
C PHE A 877 -7.99 -36.83 2.27
N LYS A 878 -8.87 -37.83 2.43
CA LYS A 878 -9.94 -38.15 1.47
C LYS A 878 -10.98 -37.03 1.38
N LYS A 879 -11.21 -36.26 2.45
CA LYS A 879 -12.02 -35.01 2.45
C LYS A 879 -11.31 -33.82 1.81
N GLY A 880 -10.04 -33.97 1.41
CA GLY A 880 -9.23 -32.91 0.82
C GLY A 880 -8.49 -32.02 1.82
N ASN A 881 -8.46 -32.38 3.11
CA ASN A 881 -7.76 -31.62 4.16
C ASN A 881 -6.24 -31.85 4.16
N LEU A 882 -5.66 -32.13 2.98
CA LEU A 882 -4.21 -32.26 2.76
C LEU A 882 -3.58 -31.03 2.07
N VAL A 883 -4.42 -30.08 1.63
CA VAL A 883 -4.08 -28.90 0.83
C VAL A 883 -4.72 -27.64 1.42
N VAL A 884 -4.11 -26.49 1.10
CA VAL A 884 -4.51 -25.18 1.64
C VAL A 884 -5.42 -24.46 0.63
N LYS A 885 -6.57 -23.99 1.10
CA LYS A 885 -7.55 -23.20 0.33
C LYS A 885 -7.63 -21.78 0.88
N ARG A 886 -7.31 -20.75 0.08
CA ARG A 886 -7.32 -19.34 0.56
C ARG A 886 -8.57 -18.54 0.22
N SER A 887 -9.37 -19.03 -0.72
CA SER A 887 -10.63 -18.38 -1.09
C SER A 887 -11.68 -19.43 -1.42
N ALA A 888 -12.96 -19.03 -1.38
CA ALA A 888 -14.09 -19.90 -1.71
C ALA A 888 -14.17 -20.26 -3.21
N ALA A 889 -13.25 -19.77 -4.05
CA ALA A 889 -13.20 -20.15 -5.47
C ALA A 889 -12.86 -21.64 -5.62
N ASP A 890 -13.30 -22.26 -6.71
CA ASP A 890 -12.99 -23.64 -7.02
C ASP A 890 -11.66 -23.79 -7.77
N PHE A 891 -11.11 -25.01 -7.77
CA PHE A 891 -9.84 -25.37 -8.42
C PHE A 891 -8.67 -24.44 -8.05
N ASN A 892 -8.63 -23.96 -6.82
CA ASN A 892 -7.68 -22.93 -6.37
C ASN A 892 -6.76 -23.38 -5.23
N GLN A 893 -6.92 -24.61 -4.74
CA GLN A 893 -6.16 -25.15 -3.62
C GLN A 893 -4.68 -25.31 -4.01
N VAL A 894 -3.79 -25.29 -3.02
CA VAL A 894 -2.34 -25.46 -3.23
C VAL A 894 -1.75 -26.39 -2.19
N SER A 895 -0.58 -26.93 -2.50
CA SER A 895 0.18 -27.71 -1.54
C SER A 895 0.57 -26.86 -0.31
N PRO A 896 0.69 -27.46 0.88
CA PRO A 896 1.03 -26.72 2.08
C PRO A 896 2.37 -25.96 2.00
N ASP A 897 3.39 -26.55 1.36
CA ASP A 897 4.69 -25.89 1.14
C ASP A 897 4.59 -24.67 0.20
N GLN A 898 3.68 -24.69 -0.78
CA GLN A 898 3.39 -23.50 -1.58
C GLN A 898 2.74 -22.39 -0.76
N ALA A 899 1.82 -22.76 0.15
CA ALA A 899 1.21 -21.79 1.05
C ALA A 899 2.23 -21.21 2.04
N GLN A 900 3.19 -22.01 2.50
CA GLN A 900 4.32 -21.58 3.30
C GLN A 900 5.19 -20.54 2.58
N GLU A 901 5.47 -20.72 1.28
CA GLU A 901 6.19 -19.70 0.49
C GLU A 901 5.46 -18.36 0.44
N TRP A 902 4.12 -18.37 0.35
CA TRP A 902 3.32 -17.14 0.38
C TRP A 902 3.39 -16.44 1.74
N LEU A 903 3.39 -17.22 2.82
CA LEU A 903 3.57 -16.71 4.18
C LEU A 903 4.96 -16.09 4.34
N ASN A 904 6.00 -16.80 3.91
CA ASN A 904 7.37 -16.31 3.88
C ASN A 904 7.48 -15.03 3.04
N ALA A 905 6.84 -14.96 1.87
CA ALA A 905 6.82 -13.76 1.04
C ALA A 905 6.10 -12.58 1.71
N THR A 906 5.07 -12.83 2.52
CA THR A 906 4.40 -11.80 3.33
C THR A 906 5.32 -11.30 4.44
N GLY A 907 6.06 -12.22 5.10
CA GLY A 907 7.11 -11.89 6.05
C GLY A 907 8.28 -11.10 5.45
N LYS A 908 8.56 -11.26 4.15
CA LYS A 908 9.66 -10.58 3.44
C LYS A 908 9.29 -9.23 2.80
N LYS A 909 8.03 -8.81 2.84
CA LYS A 909 7.55 -7.52 2.27
C LYS A 909 7.41 -6.45 3.36
N GLY A 910 7.20 -5.19 2.96
CA GLY A 910 6.79 -4.14 3.89
C GLY A 910 5.51 -4.57 4.62
N GLY A 911 5.53 -4.54 5.95
CA GLY A 911 4.49 -5.18 6.78
C GLY A 911 4.95 -6.42 7.56
N GLY A 912 5.98 -7.11 7.04
CA GLY A 912 6.54 -8.35 7.60
C GLY A 912 7.70 -8.12 8.58
N VAL A 913 8.66 -9.05 8.59
CA VAL A 913 9.88 -9.03 9.41
C VAL A 913 10.85 -7.94 8.95
N VAL A 914 10.79 -7.55 7.67
CA VAL A 914 11.58 -6.43 7.13
C VAL A 914 11.18 -5.12 7.79
N GLY A 915 12.12 -4.46 8.46
CA GLY A 915 11.90 -3.23 9.24
C GLY A 915 11.63 -3.47 10.74
N ILE A 916 11.58 -4.72 11.19
CA ILE A 916 11.56 -5.08 12.62
C ILE A 916 13.00 -5.16 13.13
N THR A 917 13.26 -4.68 14.33
CA THR A 917 14.54 -4.91 15.01
C THR A 917 14.73 -6.42 15.17
N LYS A 918 15.88 -6.97 14.76
CA LYS A 918 16.20 -8.41 14.88
C LYS A 918 16.35 -8.93 16.32
N THR A 919 15.93 -8.15 17.31
CA THR A 919 15.86 -8.62 18.69
C THR A 919 14.77 -9.66 18.81
N ALA A 920 15.04 -10.72 19.59
CA ALA A 920 14.07 -11.77 19.83
C ALA A 920 12.72 -11.19 20.29
N SER A 921 12.74 -10.25 21.25
CA SER A 921 11.54 -9.55 21.78
C SER A 921 10.63 -9.00 20.68
N ALA A 922 11.20 -8.33 19.68
CA ALA A 922 10.42 -7.71 18.62
C ALA A 922 9.89 -8.73 17.62
N LEU A 923 10.69 -9.75 17.27
CA LEU A 923 10.30 -10.84 16.37
C LEU A 923 9.20 -11.71 16.97
N SER A 924 9.35 -12.15 18.22
CA SER A 924 8.32 -12.96 18.89
C SER A 924 7.06 -12.14 19.14
N ARG A 925 7.15 -10.86 19.53
CA ARG A 925 5.96 -10.00 19.63
C ARG A 925 5.23 -9.92 18.29
N TRP A 926 5.95 -9.75 17.19
CA TRP A 926 5.35 -9.76 15.85
C TRP A 926 4.64 -11.09 15.57
N ALA A 927 5.33 -12.22 15.73
CA ALA A 927 4.76 -13.53 15.42
C ALA A 927 3.55 -13.88 16.31
N LEU A 928 3.66 -13.67 17.63
CA LEU A 928 2.63 -14.00 18.61
C LEU A 928 1.37 -13.14 18.45
N SER A 929 1.54 -11.84 18.14
CA SER A 929 0.39 -10.95 17.94
C SER A 929 -0.20 -11.03 16.53
N TYR A 930 0.45 -11.69 15.58
CA TYR A 930 0.07 -11.62 14.16
C TYR A 930 -1.34 -12.17 13.90
N ASN A 931 -1.70 -13.30 14.51
CA ASN A 931 -3.00 -13.95 14.34
C ASN A 931 -4.14 -13.00 14.73
N LEU A 932 -4.12 -12.53 15.98
CA LEU A 932 -5.14 -11.64 16.53
C LEU A 932 -5.15 -10.27 15.83
N ARG A 933 -3.99 -9.74 15.47
CA ARG A 933 -3.91 -8.47 14.75
C ARG A 933 -4.48 -8.56 13.33
N SER A 934 -4.27 -9.69 12.65
CA SER A 934 -4.87 -9.94 11.35
C SER A 934 -6.38 -10.04 11.44
N HIS A 935 -6.90 -10.58 12.55
CA HIS A 935 -8.33 -10.59 12.85
C HIS A 935 -8.87 -9.16 13.06
N VAL A 936 -8.20 -8.34 13.90
CA VAL A 936 -8.49 -6.91 14.05
C VAL A 936 -8.53 -6.20 12.68
N ALA A 937 -7.54 -6.45 11.82
CA ALA A 937 -7.48 -5.82 10.51
C ALA A 937 -8.60 -6.26 9.55
N ALA A 938 -9.05 -7.52 9.64
CA ALA A 938 -10.15 -8.04 8.84
C ALA A 938 -11.50 -7.42 9.25
N GLU A 939 -11.74 -7.25 10.55
CA GLU A 939 -12.95 -6.62 11.08
C GLU A 939 -12.99 -5.11 10.85
N THR A 940 -11.83 -4.44 10.91
CA THR A 940 -11.71 -3.01 10.60
C THR A 940 -12.12 -2.69 9.15
N ALA A 941 -11.95 -3.63 8.21
CA ALA A 941 -12.30 -3.42 6.81
C ALA A 941 -13.81 -3.58 6.52
N LEU A 942 -14.58 -4.11 7.46
CA LEU A 942 -16.02 -4.31 7.38
C LEU A 942 -16.82 -3.20 8.11
N THR A 943 -16.13 -2.34 8.85
CA THR A 943 -16.66 -1.13 9.50
C THR A 943 -16.33 0.12 8.70
#